data_AF-A0A364Y199-F1
#
_entry.id   AF-A0A364Y199-F1
#
_cell.length_a   1.000
_cell.length_b   1.000
_cell.length_c   1.000
_cell.angle_alpha   90.00
_cell.angle_beta   90.00
_cell.angle_gamma   90.00
#
_symmetry.space_group_name_H-M   'P 1'
#
loop_
_entity.id
_entity.type
_entity.pdbx_description
1 polymer ?
#
loop_
_entity_poly.entity_id
_entity_poly.type
_entity_poly.pdbx_seq_one_letter_code
_entity_poly.pdbx_strand_id
1 'polypeptide(L)'
;MNIQKLFIAWLLLLVALTAHAQQSYENLVVAGFYPYTKDYVLKPENIALQNLTHLIYCFAGPRADGSISTETGSYHNPTLVNRVHAANKKFIIMMGGGLQSGGYHAMASAQATRTIFINTLVDWCRTYGYDGVNIDWEYPGDNNRNEDRANLTALITEMRAAFNAAGTQLGKYLEISIDVHSSLYYATWVDFATLKNYVDWFGLMSYDYAGDWSYSIHAAHNAPLYCGPPEICDRYLSVDRGVKNLTDSLGIPPSQIVMGLAFYGREFFNSALYQTPREGGGGIAHYDVKPLIGNGWTRHWDDQSKVPYLLKNSGSGFISYDDEQSLTEKANYIKQNELLGAMAWEITQDVDKVTKQQPLFNVLGTQLVGQPLDTEGKPAVSITSPTQNFVFTPGATLTIQANATVEAGFTISRVEFFRNGALLSTDTSTPFSANWQNVPNGKHTLYAIAYSNNGKSAQSTTINITDGLLPQVTDMFDDFTYTSASDPALEGLNDWIVVDGVSGPPSGAIYSKDLITFTADPQNSENKIMGVATRADNNPQNTRHSRIETSVMPYRNGTFAARVYFDDTPAIYGDGNVETFYTINSYATCNNPDLYSECDFEYLPWDAWHWERQKTMYTTTWETCEIRDHQKQVRSYEGWHDLIYTVVDGQPVKYYIDGQLFHTQERFQPDSDVNISFANWIYQNITGSNTTVRTTTMKVDWVYHAKDVILSRADVLAMVANFRSGGVLRKNLAGERVVSGPVNPLPTVAITSPSNGALFTPPANIVINATASDNGSITSVAFYNGTTLLSTDTSSPYSFNWNNVSAGNYTIVARATDNQGATADAQVSVVVSSNPPPTVSITSPTNNASFNAPANIAIQANASDNNGSIASVAFYNGTTLLGTDTSSPYSFVWNNVAAGNYTLTAVATDNGSATTTSAPVSISVIGNAPPTASITSPANNASFIAPATITINASAADANGSIATVAFYQGTTLLGTDTSSPYSFTWSNVAVGNYSLTVRATDNQGAVTTSAPVAITVNPYTPVNLQVTYWTIVEWGTGFQGEVRITNNSSTAASNWTVEFNCAHNLTPIWDAVITSHVGNHYVVQGTSATQTIAANSSVVFGFIGNITSGQSFVAPSGFTVSTPGGRLRTESTRGESLELSAYPNPFTESINIEFILPEASIVKLEILNAQGSKLQTLINQKLTEGKHIATWNSTDAQGMYLYQLNVNGTIITKKIVKE
;
A
#
# COMPACT_ATOMS: atom_id res chain seq x y z
N MET A 1 -70.67 -11.88 20.15
CA MET A 1 -69.66 -11.12 20.91
C MET A 1 -68.63 -12.10 21.47
N ASN A 2 -67.37 -12.18 21.04
CA ASN A 2 -66.95 -12.42 19.65
C ASN A 2 -65.90 -13.56 19.67
N ILE A 3 -66.36 -14.81 19.59
CA ILE A 3 -65.53 -16.04 19.62
C ILE A 3 -64.48 -16.05 18.50
N GLN A 4 -64.73 -15.34 17.40
CA GLN A 4 -63.76 -15.13 16.31
C GLN A 4 -62.48 -14.39 16.75
N LYS A 5 -62.54 -13.46 17.71
CA LYS A 5 -61.33 -12.73 18.15
C LYS A 5 -60.42 -13.59 19.04
N LEU A 6 -61.00 -14.50 19.84
CA LEU A 6 -60.24 -15.46 20.63
C LEU A 6 -59.63 -16.56 19.75
N PHE A 7 -60.33 -17.00 18.70
CA PHE A 7 -59.80 -17.98 17.75
C PHE A 7 -58.67 -17.41 16.90
N ILE A 8 -58.78 -16.14 16.47
CA ILE A 8 -57.70 -15.44 15.74
C ILE A 8 -56.50 -15.16 16.65
N ALA A 9 -56.73 -14.80 17.92
CA ALA A 9 -55.64 -14.63 18.89
C ALA A 9 -54.93 -15.97 19.20
N TRP A 10 -55.67 -17.09 19.27
CA TRP A 10 -55.09 -18.43 19.44
C TRP A 10 -54.35 -18.92 18.19
N LEU A 11 -54.85 -18.63 16.98
CA LEU A 11 -54.16 -18.98 15.73
C LEU A 11 -52.89 -18.14 15.53
N LEU A 12 -52.92 -16.86 15.91
CA LEU A 12 -51.74 -15.98 15.89
C LEU A 12 -50.72 -16.38 16.97
N LEU A 13 -51.16 -16.89 18.12
CA LEU A 13 -50.27 -17.44 19.14
C LEU A 13 -49.64 -18.77 18.68
N LEU A 14 -50.39 -19.63 17.98
CA LEU A 14 -49.85 -20.87 17.41
C LEU A 14 -48.88 -20.60 16.24
N VAL A 15 -49.17 -19.62 15.37
CA VAL A 15 -48.27 -19.21 14.29
C VAL A 15 -47.01 -18.52 14.86
N ALA A 16 -47.13 -17.77 15.96
CA ALA A 16 -45.98 -17.20 16.67
C ALA A 16 -45.16 -18.25 17.44
N LEU A 17 -45.79 -19.34 17.90
CA LEU A 17 -45.13 -20.46 18.58
C LEU A 17 -44.52 -21.50 17.62
N THR A 18 -44.93 -21.54 16.34
CA THR A 18 -44.26 -22.34 15.30
C THR A 18 -43.23 -21.55 14.48
N ALA A 19 -43.15 -20.22 14.65
CA ALA A 19 -42.15 -19.37 14.01
C ALA A 19 -40.92 -19.07 14.90
N HIS A 20 -40.87 -19.61 16.13
CA HIS A 20 -39.70 -19.58 17.01
C HIS A 20 -39.17 -21.00 17.20
N ALA A 21 -38.54 -21.57 16.16
CA ALA A 21 -37.58 -22.68 16.26
C ALA A 21 -37.09 -23.10 14.86
N GLN A 22 -36.27 -22.25 14.23
CA GLN A 22 -35.15 -22.68 13.38
C GLN A 22 -34.39 -21.42 12.99
N GLN A 23 -33.40 -21.05 13.80
CA GLN A 23 -32.31 -20.22 13.30
C GLN A 23 -31.68 -21.01 12.15
N SER A 24 -31.66 -20.47 10.93
CA SER A 24 -30.95 -21.13 9.85
C SER A 24 -29.46 -21.12 10.23
N TYR A 25 -28.86 -22.31 10.36
CA TYR A 25 -27.44 -22.50 10.69
C TYR A 25 -26.49 -22.00 9.56
N GLU A 26 -26.98 -21.15 8.66
CA GLU A 26 -26.33 -20.68 7.44
C GLU A 26 -25.28 -19.57 7.68
N ASN A 27 -25.22 -19.00 8.89
CA ASN A 27 -24.39 -17.81 9.20
C ASN A 27 -23.37 -18.01 10.35
N LEU A 28 -23.00 -19.24 10.68
CA LEU A 28 -22.03 -19.47 11.76
C LEU A 28 -20.64 -18.91 11.43
N VAL A 29 -20.04 -18.21 12.40
CA VAL A 29 -18.64 -17.78 12.35
C VAL A 29 -17.77 -18.92 12.89
N VAL A 30 -16.93 -19.50 12.02
CA VAL A 30 -15.86 -20.42 12.42
C VAL A 30 -14.55 -19.75 12.01
N ALA A 31 -13.88 -19.14 12.99
CA ALA A 31 -12.67 -18.37 12.80
C ALA A 31 -11.43 -19.15 13.21
N GLY A 32 -10.40 -19.19 12.36
CA GLY A 32 -9.09 -19.73 12.71
C GLY A 32 -8.06 -18.61 12.81
N PHE A 33 -7.39 -18.48 13.97
CA PHE A 33 -6.26 -17.57 14.10
C PHE A 33 -4.99 -18.22 13.55
N TYR A 34 -4.28 -17.50 12.68
CA TYR A 34 -3.08 -17.96 11.99
C TYR A 34 -1.92 -16.97 12.19
N PRO A 35 -0.97 -17.30 13.08
CA PRO A 35 0.23 -16.50 13.28
C PRO A 35 1.24 -16.72 12.14
N TYR A 36 1.59 -15.69 11.37
CA TYR A 36 2.56 -15.83 10.28
C TYR A 36 3.95 -16.27 10.76
N THR A 37 4.29 -16.00 12.02
CA THR A 37 5.56 -16.43 12.64
C THR A 37 5.66 -17.96 12.71
N LYS A 38 4.56 -18.69 12.47
CA LYS A 38 4.48 -20.15 12.52
C LYS A 38 4.22 -20.81 11.17
N ASP A 39 4.49 -20.10 10.06
CA ASP A 39 4.43 -20.67 8.70
C ASP A 39 5.28 -21.95 8.55
N TYR A 40 6.37 -22.06 9.31
CA TYR A 40 7.22 -23.26 9.32
C TYR A 40 6.55 -24.49 9.95
N VAL A 41 5.49 -24.30 10.75
CA VAL A 41 4.72 -25.37 11.41
C VAL A 41 3.60 -25.85 10.51
N LEU A 42 2.77 -24.92 10.03
CA LEU A 42 1.67 -25.17 9.08
C LEU A 42 1.78 -24.15 7.97
N LYS A 43 2.17 -24.59 6.77
CA LYS A 43 2.30 -23.67 5.64
C LYS A 43 0.95 -23.13 5.16
N PRO A 44 0.87 -21.90 4.61
CA PRO A 44 -0.36 -21.30 4.11
C PRO A 44 -1.17 -22.17 3.15
N GLU A 45 -0.53 -22.93 2.25
CA GLU A 45 -1.17 -23.83 1.29
C GLU A 45 -1.85 -25.04 1.94
N ASN A 46 -1.48 -25.39 3.18
CA ASN A 46 -1.99 -26.56 3.89
C ASN A 46 -3.10 -26.23 4.90
N ILE A 47 -3.47 -24.96 5.07
CA ILE A 47 -4.58 -24.58 5.95
C ILE A 47 -5.88 -25.20 5.42
N ALA A 48 -6.65 -25.87 6.28
CA ALA A 48 -7.89 -26.55 5.91
C ALA A 48 -9.07 -25.55 5.77
N LEU A 49 -9.05 -24.72 4.72
CA LEU A 49 -10.04 -23.65 4.49
C LEU A 49 -11.49 -24.12 4.41
N GLN A 50 -11.72 -25.39 4.08
CA GLN A 50 -13.06 -26.00 4.09
C GLN A 50 -13.69 -26.07 5.49
N ASN A 51 -12.88 -26.02 6.56
CA ASN A 51 -13.33 -26.15 7.94
C ASN A 51 -13.64 -24.82 8.62
N LEU A 52 -13.50 -23.69 7.91
CA LEU A 52 -13.69 -22.35 8.48
C LEU A 52 -14.61 -21.48 7.61
N THR A 53 -15.03 -20.35 8.17
CA THR A 53 -15.66 -19.24 7.45
C THR A 53 -14.78 -17.99 7.45
N HIS A 54 -13.93 -17.82 8.48
CA HIS A 54 -13.02 -16.69 8.62
C HIS A 54 -11.59 -17.20 8.93
N LEU A 55 -10.60 -16.61 8.27
CA LEU A 55 -9.20 -16.78 8.64
C LEU A 55 -8.67 -15.45 9.18
N ILE A 56 -8.22 -15.44 10.42
CA ILE A 56 -7.69 -14.26 11.11
C ILE A 56 -6.17 -14.32 11.07
N TYR A 57 -5.53 -13.33 10.45
CA TYR A 57 -4.08 -13.27 10.23
C TYR A 57 -3.41 -12.45 11.35
N CYS A 58 -2.42 -13.04 12.03
CA CYS A 58 -1.82 -12.50 13.25
C CYS A 58 -0.29 -12.39 13.10
N PHE A 59 0.42 -11.40 13.65
CA PHE A 59 0.00 -10.28 14.49
C PHE A 59 0.46 -8.95 13.92
N ALA A 60 -0.41 -7.94 13.97
CA ALA A 60 -0.04 -6.52 13.90
C ALA A 60 -0.44 -5.82 15.21
N GLY A 61 0.02 -4.60 15.46
CA GLY A 61 -0.37 -3.85 16.66
C GLY A 61 -0.18 -2.35 16.53
N PRO A 62 -0.93 -1.52 17.25
CA PRO A 62 -0.77 -0.07 17.21
C PRO A 62 0.54 0.37 17.89
N ARG A 63 1.11 1.46 17.39
CA ARG A 63 2.13 2.26 18.07
C ARG A 63 1.49 3.49 18.72
N ALA A 64 2.20 4.10 19.67
CA ALA A 64 1.68 5.24 20.43
C ALA A 64 1.28 6.45 19.58
N ASP A 65 1.89 6.62 18.41
CA ASP A 65 1.62 7.70 17.46
C ASP A 65 0.42 7.43 16.52
N GLY A 66 -0.23 6.28 16.63
CA GLY A 66 -1.33 5.86 15.76
C GLY A 66 -0.90 5.08 14.53
N SER A 67 0.39 4.96 14.23
CA SER A 67 0.87 4.04 13.20
C SER A 67 0.71 2.57 13.63
N ILE A 68 0.79 1.65 12.68
CA ILE A 68 0.76 0.20 12.95
C ILE A 68 2.20 -0.31 12.95
N SER A 69 2.60 -1.03 13.99
CA SER A 69 3.90 -1.67 14.10
C SER A 69 4.06 -2.71 13.01
N THR A 70 5.10 -2.52 12.19
CA THR A 70 5.49 -3.47 11.14
C THR A 70 6.65 -4.39 11.54
N GLU A 71 7.09 -4.32 12.79
CA GLU A 71 8.36 -4.90 13.25
C GLU A 71 8.37 -6.43 13.36
N THR A 72 7.24 -7.10 13.13
CA THR A 72 7.16 -8.54 13.43
C THR A 72 7.08 -9.44 12.20
N GLY A 73 6.73 -8.96 11.00
CA GLY A 73 6.77 -9.77 9.77
C GLY A 73 5.95 -9.18 8.61
N SER A 74 5.67 -9.97 7.57
CA SER A 74 4.90 -9.48 6.41
C SER A 74 3.38 -9.51 6.69
N TYR A 75 2.77 -8.32 6.70
CA TYR A 75 1.33 -8.09 6.85
C TYR A 75 0.56 -8.21 5.54
N HIS A 76 1.26 -8.49 4.45
CA HIS A 76 0.67 -8.72 3.14
C HIS A 76 1.03 -10.13 2.70
N ASN A 77 0.00 -10.97 2.51
CA ASN A 77 0.17 -12.33 2.03
C ASN A 77 -0.79 -12.57 0.85
N PRO A 78 -0.39 -12.16 -0.38
CA PRO A 78 -1.25 -12.22 -1.55
C PRO A 78 -1.70 -13.65 -1.87
N THR A 79 -0.82 -14.64 -1.65
CA THR A 79 -1.14 -16.06 -1.81
C THR A 79 -2.26 -16.49 -0.87
N LEU A 80 -2.18 -16.12 0.40
CA LEU A 80 -3.15 -16.52 1.40
C LEU A 80 -4.50 -15.81 1.19
N VAL A 81 -4.51 -14.50 0.94
CA VAL A 81 -5.77 -13.76 0.68
C VAL A 81 -6.48 -14.31 -0.57
N ASN A 82 -5.74 -14.57 -1.66
CA ASN A 82 -6.31 -15.14 -2.88
C ASN A 82 -6.91 -16.53 -2.63
N ARG A 83 -6.23 -17.38 -1.85
CA ARG A 83 -6.71 -18.72 -1.52
C ARG A 83 -7.96 -18.68 -0.64
N VAL A 84 -7.99 -17.78 0.35
CA VAL A 84 -9.13 -17.57 1.27
C VAL A 84 -10.34 -17.06 0.48
N HIS A 85 -10.17 -16.06 -0.38
CA HIS A 85 -11.23 -15.53 -1.23
C HIS A 85 -11.71 -16.52 -2.29
N ALA A 86 -10.80 -17.28 -2.92
CA ALA A 86 -11.17 -18.34 -3.86
C ALA A 86 -12.00 -19.45 -3.21
N ALA A 87 -11.81 -19.69 -1.91
CA ALA A 87 -12.64 -20.58 -1.11
C ALA A 87 -13.94 -19.93 -0.60
N ASN A 88 -14.24 -18.69 -1.00
CA ASN A 88 -15.37 -17.88 -0.56
C ASN A 88 -15.42 -17.72 0.97
N LYS A 89 -14.26 -17.43 1.58
CA LYS A 89 -14.07 -17.20 3.01
C LYS A 89 -13.62 -15.76 3.25
N LYS A 90 -13.74 -15.28 4.49
CA LYS A 90 -13.27 -13.92 4.85
C LYS A 90 -11.83 -13.95 5.38
N PHE A 91 -11.02 -13.00 4.93
CA PHE A 91 -9.66 -12.80 5.41
C PHE A 91 -9.58 -11.55 6.29
N ILE A 92 -9.30 -11.72 7.58
CA ILE A 92 -9.37 -10.64 8.59
C ILE A 92 -7.99 -10.39 9.16
N ILE A 93 -7.58 -9.12 9.29
CA ILE A 93 -6.34 -8.77 9.96
C ILE A 93 -6.58 -8.60 11.47
N MET A 94 -5.72 -9.20 12.30
CA MET A 94 -5.74 -9.01 13.75
C MET A 94 -4.83 -7.85 14.15
N MET A 95 -5.32 -7.00 15.04
CA MET A 95 -4.57 -5.95 15.71
C MET A 95 -4.51 -6.28 17.20
N GLY A 96 -3.30 -6.35 17.77
CA GLY A 96 -3.07 -6.62 19.18
C GLY A 96 -2.68 -8.06 19.51
N GLY A 97 -3.22 -8.58 20.60
CA GLY A 97 -2.82 -9.80 21.28
C GLY A 97 -1.81 -9.54 22.40
N GLY A 98 -1.57 -10.55 23.25
CA GLY A 98 -0.72 -10.46 24.45
C GLY A 98 0.72 -9.96 24.22
N LEU A 99 1.22 -9.95 22.98
CA LEU A 99 2.54 -9.42 22.61
C LEU A 99 2.52 -8.03 21.97
N GLN A 100 1.37 -7.57 21.44
CA GLN A 100 1.26 -6.36 20.61
C GLN A 100 0.24 -5.34 21.12
N SER A 101 -0.23 -5.50 22.37
CA SER A 101 -1.21 -4.60 22.98
C SER A 101 -0.63 -3.30 23.55
N GLY A 102 0.71 -3.18 23.63
CA GLY A 102 1.39 -2.09 24.35
C GLY A 102 1.09 -0.68 23.85
N GLY A 103 0.77 -0.50 22.57
CA GLY A 103 0.48 0.82 22.00
C GLY A 103 -0.98 1.27 22.06
N TYR A 104 -1.93 0.40 22.45
CA TYR A 104 -3.36 0.72 22.39
C TYR A 104 -3.74 1.92 23.24
N HIS A 105 -3.27 1.98 24.49
CA HIS A 105 -3.63 3.06 25.40
C HIS A 105 -3.30 4.44 24.80
N ALA A 106 -2.04 4.61 24.37
CA ALA A 106 -1.59 5.87 23.78
C ALA A 106 -2.31 6.17 22.46
N MET A 107 -2.43 5.18 21.57
CA MET A 107 -3.12 5.33 20.28
C MET A 107 -4.60 5.70 20.45
N ALA A 108 -5.31 5.05 21.36
CA ALA A 108 -6.74 5.27 21.57
C ALA A 108 -7.05 6.59 22.30
N SER A 109 -6.08 7.16 23.02
CA SER A 109 -6.27 8.34 23.88
C SER A 109 -6.65 9.64 23.16
N ALA A 110 -6.33 9.77 21.87
CA ALA A 110 -6.58 10.97 21.09
C ALA A 110 -7.25 10.67 19.74
N GLN A 111 -8.17 11.54 19.31
CA GLN A 111 -8.85 11.37 18.02
C GLN A 111 -7.88 11.37 16.83
N ALA A 112 -6.81 12.17 16.90
CA ALA A 112 -5.80 12.24 15.84
C ALA A 112 -5.08 10.90 15.63
N THR A 113 -4.63 10.26 16.70
CA THR A 113 -3.94 8.96 16.65
C THR A 113 -4.89 7.82 16.27
N ARG A 114 -6.15 7.85 16.74
CA ARG A 114 -7.20 6.93 16.27
C ARG A 114 -7.45 7.07 14.76
N THR A 115 -7.50 8.29 14.26
CA THR A 115 -7.72 8.56 12.83
C THR A 115 -6.60 8.00 11.97
N ILE A 116 -5.34 8.14 12.39
CA ILE A 116 -4.18 7.56 11.69
C ILE A 116 -4.31 6.03 11.64
N PHE A 117 -4.60 5.41 12.79
CA PHE A 117 -4.75 3.95 12.90
C PHE A 117 -5.89 3.43 12.01
N ILE A 118 -7.08 4.04 12.10
CA ILE A 118 -8.26 3.66 11.32
C ILE A 118 -8.03 3.82 9.83
N ASN A 119 -7.45 4.94 9.38
CA ASN A 119 -7.19 5.16 7.95
C ASN A 119 -6.19 4.13 7.40
N THR A 120 -5.17 3.79 8.17
CA THR A 120 -4.21 2.75 7.77
C THR A 120 -4.89 1.40 7.60
N LEU A 121 -5.80 1.02 8.50
CA LEU A 121 -6.58 -0.22 8.37
C LEU A 121 -7.50 -0.21 7.14
N VAL A 122 -8.15 0.91 6.85
CA VAL A 122 -8.96 1.09 5.65
C VAL A 122 -8.10 0.89 4.40
N ASP A 123 -6.89 1.48 4.37
CA ASP A 123 -5.98 1.35 3.24
C ASP A 123 -5.46 -0.08 3.09
N TRP A 124 -5.23 -0.81 4.19
CA TRP A 124 -4.90 -2.24 4.15
C TRP A 124 -6.07 -3.08 3.63
N CYS A 125 -7.32 -2.78 3.99
CA CYS A 125 -8.48 -3.46 3.42
C CYS A 125 -8.61 -3.22 1.91
N ARG A 126 -8.24 -2.03 1.42
CA ARG A 126 -8.23 -1.69 -0.01
C ARG A 126 -7.08 -2.39 -0.74
N THR A 127 -5.88 -2.38 -0.15
CA THR A 127 -4.64 -2.76 -0.84
C THR A 127 -4.34 -4.25 -0.72
N TYR A 128 -4.54 -4.82 0.47
CA TYR A 128 -4.17 -6.21 0.78
C TYR A 128 -5.37 -7.15 0.80
N GLY A 129 -6.57 -6.66 0.46
CA GLY A 129 -7.77 -7.47 0.30
C GLY A 129 -8.45 -7.90 1.59
N TYR A 130 -8.03 -7.43 2.77
CA TYR A 130 -8.70 -7.77 4.04
C TYR A 130 -10.20 -7.40 4.02
N ASP A 131 -11.02 -8.26 4.61
CA ASP A 131 -12.48 -8.14 4.69
C ASP A 131 -12.96 -7.51 6.01
N GLY A 132 -12.02 -7.05 6.83
CA GLY A 132 -12.30 -6.47 8.13
C GLY A 132 -11.09 -6.54 9.06
N VAL A 133 -11.34 -6.21 10.32
CA VAL A 133 -10.34 -6.21 11.39
C VAL A 133 -10.87 -6.91 12.63
N ASN A 134 -9.99 -7.64 13.33
CA ASN A 134 -10.21 -8.15 14.67
C ASN A 134 -9.33 -7.34 15.65
N ILE A 135 -9.94 -6.78 16.69
CA ILE A 135 -9.28 -5.97 17.71
C ILE A 135 -9.12 -6.80 18.98
N ASP A 136 -7.88 -7.12 19.33
CA ASP A 136 -7.54 -7.86 20.53
C ASP A 136 -6.65 -7.00 21.43
N TRP A 137 -7.28 -6.10 22.19
CA TRP A 137 -6.58 -5.29 23.19
C TRP A 137 -6.57 -6.07 24.51
N GLU A 138 -5.39 -6.51 24.93
CA GLU A 138 -5.15 -7.22 26.20
C GLU A 138 -4.35 -6.36 27.20
N TYR A 139 -4.96 -5.69 28.19
CA TYR A 139 -6.39 -5.38 28.28
C TYR A 139 -6.65 -3.88 28.54
N PRO A 140 -7.79 -3.31 28.07
CA PRO A 140 -8.24 -1.99 28.51
C PRO A 140 -8.30 -1.91 30.03
N GLY A 141 -7.79 -0.83 30.61
CA GLY A 141 -7.82 -0.62 32.05
C GLY A 141 -6.61 -1.14 32.83
N ASP A 142 -5.69 -1.84 32.17
CA ASP A 142 -4.42 -2.23 32.78
C ASP A 142 -3.70 -1.00 33.36
N ASN A 143 -3.11 -1.16 34.55
CA ASN A 143 -2.57 -0.07 35.37
C ASN A 143 -3.64 0.93 35.90
N ASN A 144 -4.88 0.48 36.09
CA ASN A 144 -6.01 1.26 36.62
C ASN A 144 -6.42 2.45 35.73
N ARG A 145 -6.31 2.30 34.41
CA ARG A 145 -6.60 3.34 33.41
C ARG A 145 -8.08 3.33 33.01
N ASN A 146 -8.92 3.96 33.83
CA ASN A 146 -10.37 3.95 33.63
C ASN A 146 -10.82 4.64 32.33
N GLU A 147 -10.00 5.54 31.80
CA GLU A 147 -10.22 6.24 30.52
C GLU A 147 -10.25 5.30 29.30
N ASP A 148 -9.59 4.13 29.37
CA ASP A 148 -9.51 3.18 28.26
C ASP A 148 -10.90 2.70 27.81
N ARG A 149 -11.86 2.63 28.74
CA ARG A 149 -13.26 2.29 28.43
C ARG A 149 -13.87 3.24 27.42
N ALA A 150 -13.70 4.55 27.63
CA ALA A 150 -14.23 5.58 26.73
C ALA A 150 -13.42 5.62 25.43
N ASN A 151 -12.10 5.42 25.52
CA ASN A 151 -11.20 5.45 24.36
C ASN A 151 -11.45 4.29 23.39
N LEU A 152 -11.63 3.06 23.89
CA LEU A 152 -12.03 1.91 23.08
C LEU A 152 -13.38 2.13 22.41
N THR A 153 -14.34 2.70 23.14
CA THR A 153 -15.67 3.02 22.60
C THR A 153 -15.57 4.02 21.43
N ALA A 154 -14.77 5.08 21.60
CA ALA A 154 -14.53 6.07 20.56
C ALA A 154 -13.83 5.44 19.34
N LEU A 155 -12.78 4.63 19.56
CA LEU A 155 -12.06 3.92 18.51
C LEU A 155 -13.00 3.07 17.63
N ILE A 156 -13.80 2.21 18.25
CA ILE A 156 -14.68 1.31 17.50
C ILE A 156 -15.81 2.07 16.80
N THR A 157 -16.36 3.12 17.42
CA THR A 157 -17.42 3.94 16.82
C THR A 157 -16.92 4.68 15.58
N GLU A 158 -15.74 5.31 15.69
CA GLU A 158 -15.08 6.01 14.58
C GLU A 158 -14.68 5.03 13.46
N MET A 159 -14.15 3.85 13.84
CA MET A 159 -13.77 2.80 12.90
C MET A 159 -14.97 2.27 12.12
N ARG A 160 -16.11 2.00 12.78
CA ARG A 160 -17.34 1.58 12.09
C ARG A 160 -17.79 2.61 11.07
N ALA A 161 -17.75 3.90 11.40
CA ALA A 161 -18.10 4.96 10.46
C ALA A 161 -17.17 4.95 9.22
N ALA A 162 -15.85 4.85 9.43
CA ALA A 162 -14.87 4.78 8.36
C ALA A 162 -15.02 3.51 7.50
N PHE A 163 -15.24 2.35 8.13
CA PHE A 163 -15.42 1.07 7.46
C PHE A 163 -16.70 1.02 6.63
N ASN A 164 -17.80 1.63 7.09
CA ASN A 164 -19.02 1.76 6.28
C ASN A 164 -18.80 2.63 5.04
N ALA A 165 -18.08 3.75 5.18
CA ALA A 165 -17.75 4.62 4.07
C ALA A 165 -16.83 3.94 3.05
N ALA A 166 -15.77 3.28 3.53
CA ALA A 166 -14.82 2.55 2.68
C ALA A 166 -15.47 1.32 2.02
N GLY A 167 -16.28 0.57 2.76
CA GLY A 167 -16.99 -0.59 2.25
C GLY A 167 -17.98 -0.24 1.13
N THR A 168 -18.65 0.91 1.24
CA THR A 168 -19.51 1.44 0.16
C THR A 168 -18.72 1.69 -1.13
N GLN A 169 -17.49 2.21 -1.02
CA GLN A 169 -16.61 2.44 -2.17
C GLN A 169 -16.07 1.12 -2.75
N LEU A 170 -15.80 0.14 -1.90
CA LEU A 170 -15.26 -1.17 -2.28
C LEU A 170 -16.34 -2.16 -2.76
N GLY A 171 -17.63 -1.84 -2.58
CA GLY A 171 -18.72 -2.77 -2.85
C GLY A 171 -18.73 -3.99 -1.93
N LYS A 172 -18.15 -3.88 -0.71
CA LYS A 172 -18.14 -4.95 0.29
C LYS A 172 -18.36 -4.43 1.70
N TYR A 173 -18.92 -5.25 2.58
CA TYR A 173 -19.04 -4.93 4.00
C TYR A 173 -17.74 -5.28 4.73
N LEU A 174 -17.15 -4.31 5.42
CA LEU A 174 -15.94 -4.53 6.22
C LEU A 174 -16.32 -4.87 7.67
N GLU A 175 -15.88 -6.04 8.12
CA GLU A 175 -16.20 -6.58 9.44
C GLU A 175 -15.33 -5.95 10.55
N ILE A 176 -15.89 -5.79 11.75
CA ILE A 176 -15.16 -5.42 12.96
C ILE A 176 -15.53 -6.41 14.06
N SER A 177 -14.54 -7.16 14.53
CA SER A 177 -14.67 -8.00 15.72
C SER A 177 -13.72 -7.57 16.83
N ILE A 178 -14.04 -7.97 18.05
CA ILE A 178 -13.26 -7.65 19.24
C ILE A 178 -13.17 -8.88 20.12
N ASP A 179 -11.96 -9.19 20.57
CA ASP A 179 -11.71 -10.27 21.51
C ASP A 179 -11.82 -9.74 22.94
N VAL A 180 -12.52 -10.49 23.79
CA VAL A 180 -12.87 -10.07 25.16
C VAL A 180 -12.62 -11.17 26.19
N HIS A 181 -12.24 -10.74 27.38
CA HIS A 181 -12.10 -11.63 28.52
C HIS A 181 -13.46 -12.03 29.11
N SER A 182 -13.54 -13.24 29.69
CA SER A 182 -14.76 -13.86 30.18
C SER A 182 -15.26 -13.38 31.56
N SER A 183 -14.58 -12.41 32.17
CA SER A 183 -14.81 -12.00 33.57
C SER A 183 -15.51 -10.66 33.64
N LEU A 184 -16.48 -10.53 34.55
CA LEU A 184 -17.12 -9.24 34.86
C LEU A 184 -16.13 -8.19 35.38
N TYR A 185 -14.99 -8.61 35.94
CA TYR A 185 -13.93 -7.69 36.37
C TYR A 185 -13.35 -6.91 35.18
N TYR A 186 -12.88 -7.63 34.15
CA TYR A 186 -12.34 -7.01 32.93
C TYR A 186 -13.42 -6.30 32.11
N ALA A 187 -14.67 -6.76 32.21
CA ALA A 187 -15.80 -6.10 31.54
C ALA A 187 -16.05 -4.66 32.04
N THR A 188 -15.52 -4.27 33.20
CA THR A 188 -15.67 -2.89 33.70
C THR A 188 -14.99 -1.86 32.80
N TRP A 189 -13.97 -2.25 32.02
CA TRP A 189 -13.23 -1.38 31.10
C TRP A 189 -13.68 -1.50 29.64
N VAL A 190 -14.78 -2.20 29.37
CA VAL A 190 -15.35 -2.34 28.03
C VAL A 190 -16.81 -1.91 28.05
N ASP A 191 -17.20 -0.98 27.18
CA ASP A 191 -18.58 -0.50 27.09
C ASP A 191 -19.46 -1.40 26.21
N PHE A 192 -19.71 -2.62 26.68
CA PHE A 192 -20.52 -3.62 25.97
C PHE A 192 -21.90 -3.11 25.53
N ALA A 193 -22.53 -2.26 26.33
CA ALA A 193 -23.85 -1.69 26.04
C ALA A 193 -23.85 -0.84 24.76
N THR A 194 -22.76 -0.10 24.54
CA THR A 194 -22.56 0.74 23.35
C THR A 194 -21.98 -0.08 22.20
N LEU A 195 -20.89 -0.81 22.45
CA LEU A 195 -20.08 -1.49 21.44
C LEU A 195 -20.86 -2.54 20.64
N LYS A 196 -21.86 -3.20 21.25
CA LYS A 196 -22.70 -4.18 20.56
C LYS A 196 -23.44 -3.64 19.32
N ASN A 197 -23.56 -2.32 19.18
CA ASN A 197 -24.17 -1.69 18.00
C ASN A 197 -23.17 -1.42 16.87
N TYR A 198 -21.87 -1.59 17.11
CA TYR A 198 -20.79 -1.21 16.19
C TYR A 198 -19.88 -2.37 15.80
N VAL A 199 -19.88 -3.45 16.59
CA VAL A 199 -19.09 -4.66 16.32
C VAL A 199 -19.98 -5.76 15.75
N ASP A 200 -19.45 -6.53 14.82
CA ASP A 200 -20.17 -7.66 14.23
C ASP A 200 -20.27 -8.82 15.22
N TRP A 201 -19.20 -9.07 15.98
CA TRP A 201 -19.18 -10.07 17.03
C TRP A 201 -18.08 -9.85 18.08
N PHE A 202 -18.32 -10.42 19.25
CA PHE A 202 -17.37 -10.50 20.36
C PHE A 202 -16.77 -11.90 20.42
N GLY A 203 -15.44 -11.99 20.27
CA GLY A 203 -14.66 -13.20 20.47
C GLY A 203 -14.43 -13.44 21.96
N LEU A 204 -15.16 -14.37 22.56
CA LEU A 204 -14.98 -14.67 23.98
C LEU A 204 -13.74 -15.55 24.14
N MET A 205 -12.64 -15.03 24.70
CA MET A 205 -11.43 -15.81 25.01
C MET A 205 -11.70 -16.74 26.19
N SER A 206 -12.40 -17.84 25.91
CA SER A 206 -12.89 -18.81 26.90
C SER A 206 -11.92 -19.97 27.15
N TYR A 207 -10.67 -19.60 27.34
CA TYR A 207 -9.52 -20.43 27.66
C TYR A 207 -8.60 -19.65 28.60
N ASP A 208 -7.47 -20.23 29.02
CA ASP A 208 -6.56 -19.62 29.99
C ASP A 208 -7.22 -19.32 31.34
N TYR A 209 -8.19 -20.13 31.76
CA TYR A 209 -8.78 -19.98 33.09
C TYR A 209 -7.88 -20.52 34.20
N ALA A 210 -7.04 -21.52 33.91
CA ALA A 210 -6.03 -22.03 34.83
C ALA A 210 -4.75 -22.38 34.08
N GLY A 211 -3.61 -21.99 34.64
CA GLY A 211 -2.29 -22.19 34.04
C GLY A 211 -1.15 -22.16 35.04
N ASP A 212 0.06 -21.99 34.52
CA ASP A 212 1.31 -21.94 35.29
C ASP A 212 1.29 -20.87 36.38
N TRP A 213 0.59 -19.75 36.21
CA TRP A 213 0.37 -18.74 37.27
C TRP A 213 -0.52 -19.20 38.42
N SER A 214 -1.33 -20.23 38.22
CA SER A 214 -2.25 -20.78 39.24
C SER A 214 -1.60 -21.88 40.09
N TYR A 215 -0.28 -22.10 39.95
CA TYR A 215 0.43 -23.18 40.63
C TYR A 215 0.37 -23.10 42.17
N SER A 216 0.17 -21.91 42.73
CA SER A 216 0.04 -21.71 44.17
C SER A 216 -1.37 -22.03 44.70
N ILE A 217 -2.32 -22.37 43.82
CA ILE A 217 -3.73 -22.58 44.14
C ILE A 217 -4.10 -24.04 43.85
N HIS A 218 -4.43 -24.37 42.60
CA HIS A 218 -4.78 -25.72 42.16
C HIS A 218 -4.41 -25.91 40.68
N ALA A 219 -4.00 -27.13 40.33
CA ALA A 219 -3.96 -27.57 38.94
C ALA A 219 -5.40 -27.76 38.46
N ALA A 220 -5.87 -26.93 37.54
CA ALA A 220 -7.25 -26.94 37.07
C ALA A 220 -7.29 -26.88 35.53
N HIS A 221 -8.50 -26.94 34.98
CA HIS A 221 -8.66 -27.02 33.53
C HIS A 221 -8.37 -25.68 32.84
N ASN A 222 -7.69 -25.72 31.69
CA ASN A 222 -7.41 -24.56 30.84
C ASN A 222 -8.72 -23.91 30.34
N ALA A 223 -9.60 -24.73 29.75
CA ALA A 223 -10.82 -24.27 29.07
C ALA A 223 -12.04 -25.18 29.38
N PRO A 224 -12.42 -25.36 30.66
CA PRO A 224 -13.55 -26.21 31.05
C PRO A 224 -14.88 -25.66 30.50
N LEU A 225 -15.67 -26.49 29.81
CA LEU A 225 -16.98 -26.09 29.27
C LEU A 225 -17.92 -25.70 30.41
N TYR A 226 -18.00 -26.54 31.44
CA TYR A 226 -18.73 -26.27 32.68
C TYR A 226 -17.80 -26.23 33.88
N CYS A 227 -18.21 -25.51 34.92
CA CYS A 227 -17.53 -25.48 36.20
C CYS A 227 -17.30 -26.90 36.78
N GLY A 228 -16.12 -27.11 37.36
CA GLY A 228 -15.81 -28.28 38.19
C GLY A 228 -16.51 -28.23 39.56
N PRO A 229 -16.04 -29.01 40.54
CA PRO A 229 -16.61 -29.04 41.89
C PRO A 229 -16.74 -27.64 42.53
N PRO A 230 -17.68 -27.44 43.48
CA PRO A 230 -17.95 -26.12 44.06
C PRO A 230 -16.71 -25.36 44.54
N GLU A 231 -15.75 -26.04 45.18
CA GLU A 231 -14.50 -25.41 45.64
C GLU A 231 -13.62 -24.83 44.51
N ILE A 232 -13.78 -25.34 43.29
CA ILE A 232 -13.12 -24.87 42.07
C ILE A 232 -13.97 -23.79 41.39
N CYS A 233 -15.29 -23.98 41.28
CA CYS A 233 -16.17 -23.03 40.58
C CYS A 233 -16.22 -21.64 41.23
N ASP A 234 -16.01 -21.54 42.55
CA ASP A 234 -15.92 -20.23 43.23
C ASP A 234 -14.64 -19.46 42.86
N ARG A 235 -13.61 -20.15 42.37
CA ARG A 235 -12.27 -19.59 42.11
C ARG A 235 -11.94 -19.45 40.63
N TYR A 236 -12.51 -20.30 39.78
CA TYR A 236 -12.19 -20.37 38.36
C TYR A 236 -13.43 -20.11 37.49
N LEU A 237 -13.19 -19.60 36.27
CA LEU A 237 -14.21 -19.45 35.25
C LEU A 237 -14.41 -20.77 34.48
N SER A 238 -15.53 -20.83 33.76
CA SER A 238 -15.83 -21.86 32.75
C SER A 238 -16.45 -21.18 31.54
N VAL A 239 -16.46 -21.88 30.40
CA VAL A 239 -17.01 -21.34 29.15
C VAL A 239 -18.47 -20.94 29.34
N ASP A 240 -19.28 -21.81 29.96
CA ASP A 240 -20.70 -21.54 30.27
C ASP A 240 -20.87 -20.28 31.13
N ARG A 241 -20.03 -20.10 32.16
CA ARG A 241 -20.06 -18.91 33.01
C ARG A 241 -19.66 -17.65 32.24
N GLY A 242 -18.65 -17.72 31.36
CA GLY A 242 -18.24 -16.61 30.51
C GLY A 242 -19.35 -16.17 29.54
N VAL A 243 -20.00 -17.13 28.89
CA VAL A 243 -21.14 -16.87 27.99
C VAL A 243 -22.31 -16.23 28.75
N LYS A 244 -22.64 -16.73 29.94
CA LYS A 244 -23.68 -16.15 30.81
C LYS A 244 -23.34 -14.75 31.31
N ASN A 245 -22.07 -14.46 31.59
CA ASN A 245 -21.66 -13.10 31.93
C ASN A 245 -21.95 -12.12 30.77
N LEU A 246 -21.62 -12.48 29.53
CA LEU A 246 -21.90 -11.63 28.36
C LEU A 246 -23.40 -11.48 28.10
N THR A 247 -24.15 -12.58 28.16
CA THR A 247 -25.58 -12.61 27.83
C THR A 247 -26.43 -12.02 28.97
N ASP A 248 -26.42 -12.65 30.14
CA ASP A 248 -27.33 -12.34 31.25
C ASP A 248 -26.96 -11.03 31.96
N SER A 249 -25.65 -10.75 32.11
CA SER A 249 -25.19 -9.59 32.90
C SER A 249 -24.88 -8.36 32.04
N LEU A 250 -24.39 -8.55 30.81
CA LEU A 250 -23.95 -7.46 29.93
C LEU A 250 -24.89 -7.22 28.73
N GLY A 251 -25.89 -8.09 28.53
CA GLY A 251 -26.95 -7.90 27.54
C GLY A 251 -26.46 -8.01 26.09
N ILE A 252 -25.43 -8.82 25.85
CA ILE A 252 -24.95 -9.18 24.50
C ILE A 252 -25.82 -10.33 23.96
N PRO A 253 -26.40 -10.20 22.76
CA PRO A 253 -27.14 -11.29 22.14
C PRO A 253 -26.26 -12.53 21.91
N PRO A 254 -26.75 -13.75 22.16
CA PRO A 254 -26.03 -14.99 21.83
C PRO A 254 -25.52 -15.01 20.38
N SER A 255 -26.34 -14.52 19.45
CA SER A 255 -26.02 -14.37 18.03
C SER A 255 -24.92 -13.36 17.70
N GLN A 256 -24.25 -12.77 18.70
CA GLN A 256 -23.11 -11.86 18.56
C GLN A 256 -21.88 -12.37 19.32
N ILE A 257 -21.93 -13.59 19.87
CA ILE A 257 -20.85 -14.19 20.66
C ILE A 257 -20.22 -15.33 19.86
N VAL A 258 -18.91 -15.24 19.66
CA VAL A 258 -18.08 -16.31 19.08
C VAL A 258 -17.26 -16.92 20.21
N MET A 259 -17.44 -18.23 20.46
CA MET A 259 -16.78 -18.95 21.56
C MET A 259 -15.32 -19.27 21.24
N GLY A 260 -14.39 -18.89 22.11
CA GLY A 260 -12.97 -19.23 22.00
C GLY A 260 -12.67 -20.68 22.36
N LEU A 261 -11.88 -21.34 21.52
CA LEU A 261 -11.43 -22.72 21.65
C LEU A 261 -9.90 -22.77 21.64
N ALA A 262 -9.30 -23.44 22.63
CA ALA A 262 -7.86 -23.61 22.72
C ALA A 262 -7.40 -24.86 21.96
N PHE A 263 -6.48 -24.71 21.01
CA PHE A 263 -5.78 -25.81 20.34
C PHE A 263 -4.47 -26.17 21.06
N TYR A 264 -4.40 -25.85 22.35
CA TYR A 264 -3.29 -26.12 23.25
C TYR A 264 -3.82 -26.50 24.64
N GLY A 265 -2.93 -27.04 25.45
CA GLY A 265 -3.15 -27.34 26.85
C GLY A 265 -2.21 -26.57 27.77
N ARG A 266 -2.37 -26.78 29.07
CA ARG A 266 -1.53 -26.23 30.13
C ARG A 266 -1.04 -27.34 31.05
N GLU A 267 0.27 -27.38 31.28
CA GLU A 267 0.95 -28.40 32.08
C GLU A 267 1.21 -27.91 33.51
N PHE A 268 1.12 -28.84 34.46
CA PHE A 268 1.48 -28.66 35.86
C PHE A 268 2.34 -29.82 36.32
N PHE A 269 3.48 -29.51 36.93
CA PHE A 269 4.40 -30.52 37.43
C PHE A 269 4.04 -30.94 38.86
N ASN A 270 4.22 -32.23 39.14
CA ASN A 270 4.01 -32.84 40.45
C ASN A 270 2.60 -32.60 41.02
N SER A 271 1.58 -32.71 40.18
CA SER A 271 0.18 -32.54 40.58
C SER A 271 -0.76 -33.48 39.84
N ALA A 272 -1.97 -33.61 40.39
CA ALA A 272 -3.13 -34.16 39.72
C ALA A 272 -4.22 -33.07 39.62
N LEU A 273 -5.30 -33.37 38.90
CA LEU A 273 -6.45 -32.48 38.78
C LEU A 273 -6.97 -32.05 40.17
N TYR A 274 -7.12 -30.75 40.36
CA TYR A 274 -7.57 -30.05 41.55
C TYR A 274 -6.68 -30.19 42.79
N GLN A 275 -5.43 -30.63 42.62
CA GLN A 275 -4.42 -30.59 43.68
C GLN A 275 -3.50 -29.37 43.53
N THR A 276 -2.93 -28.90 44.64
CA THR A 276 -1.92 -27.83 44.61
C THR A 276 -0.63 -28.34 43.97
N PRO A 277 -0.23 -27.84 42.80
CA PRO A 277 0.97 -28.26 42.11
C PRO A 277 2.22 -27.67 42.79
N ARG A 278 3.39 -28.28 42.53
CA ARG A 278 4.66 -27.70 43.00
C ARG A 278 5.20 -26.62 42.08
N GLU A 279 4.91 -26.74 40.79
CA GLU A 279 5.47 -25.89 39.74
C GLU A 279 4.54 -25.94 38.51
N GLY A 280 4.42 -24.82 37.80
CA GLY A 280 3.73 -24.76 36.51
C GLY A 280 4.64 -25.18 35.36
N GLY A 281 4.11 -25.92 34.38
CA GLY A 281 4.85 -26.40 33.22
C GLY A 281 4.68 -25.56 31.94
N GLY A 282 3.76 -24.59 31.96
CA GLY A 282 3.50 -23.70 30.82
C GLY A 282 2.50 -24.27 29.81
N GLY A 283 2.43 -23.64 28.63
CA GLY A 283 1.55 -24.07 27.54
C GLY A 283 2.15 -25.21 26.70
N ILE A 284 1.32 -26.14 26.24
CA ILE A 284 1.71 -27.27 25.39
C ILE A 284 0.77 -27.38 24.19
N ALA A 285 1.30 -27.38 22.97
CA ALA A 285 0.48 -27.47 21.75
C ALA A 285 -0.26 -28.81 21.66
N HIS A 286 -1.46 -28.85 21.07
CA HIS A 286 -2.20 -30.11 20.91
C HIS A 286 -1.39 -31.19 20.18
N TYR A 287 -0.62 -30.81 19.15
CA TYR A 287 0.27 -31.73 18.44
C TYR A 287 1.35 -32.38 19.33
N ASP A 288 1.71 -31.78 20.46
CA ASP A 288 2.68 -32.35 21.42
C ASP A 288 1.99 -33.14 22.54
N VAL A 289 0.71 -32.86 22.82
CA VAL A 289 -0.08 -33.64 23.80
C VAL A 289 -0.42 -35.03 23.26
N LYS A 290 -0.88 -35.12 22.00
CA LYS A 290 -1.40 -36.36 21.41
C LYS A 290 -0.38 -37.53 21.43
N PRO A 291 0.92 -37.32 21.12
CA PRO A 291 1.94 -38.38 21.19
C PRO A 291 2.28 -38.89 22.61
N LEU A 292 1.87 -38.17 23.67
CA LEU A 292 2.13 -38.58 25.05
C LEU A 292 1.20 -39.71 25.52
N ILE A 293 0.01 -39.83 24.90
CA ILE A 293 -1.02 -40.80 25.30
C ILE A 293 -0.50 -42.22 25.06
N GLY A 294 -0.41 -43.00 26.13
CA GLY A 294 0.18 -44.35 26.09
C GLY A 294 1.71 -44.38 26.13
N ASN A 295 2.37 -43.22 26.06
CA ASN A 295 3.83 -43.06 26.17
C ASN A 295 4.21 -42.35 27.48
N GLY A 296 3.88 -42.99 28.60
CA GLY A 296 4.15 -42.45 29.94
C GLY A 296 3.08 -41.51 30.48
N TRP A 297 2.04 -41.21 29.70
CA TRP A 297 0.86 -40.46 30.12
C TRP A 297 -0.43 -41.21 29.80
N THR A 298 -1.43 -41.04 30.66
CA THR A 298 -2.76 -41.65 30.52
C THR A 298 -3.81 -40.56 30.35
N ARG A 299 -4.69 -40.72 29.35
CA ARG A 299 -5.84 -39.83 29.12
C ARG A 299 -6.97 -40.14 30.08
N HIS A 300 -7.54 -39.10 30.67
CA HIS A 300 -8.72 -39.12 31.51
C HIS A 300 -9.77 -38.12 30.97
N TRP A 301 -11.01 -38.29 31.41
CA TRP A 301 -12.13 -37.43 31.04
C TRP A 301 -12.80 -36.90 32.30
N ASP A 302 -12.96 -35.58 32.41
CA ASP A 302 -13.76 -34.95 33.43
C ASP A 302 -15.18 -34.77 32.90
N ASP A 303 -16.11 -35.62 33.35
CA ASP A 303 -17.47 -35.60 32.86
C ASP A 303 -18.30 -34.41 33.36
N GLN A 304 -17.86 -33.77 34.45
CA GLN A 304 -18.51 -32.57 34.96
C GLN A 304 -18.13 -31.36 34.10
N SER A 305 -16.81 -31.17 33.86
CA SER A 305 -16.32 -30.04 33.07
C SER A 305 -16.34 -30.27 31.55
N LYS A 306 -16.63 -31.50 31.11
CA LYS A 306 -16.68 -31.95 29.70
C LYS A 306 -15.39 -31.67 28.93
N VAL A 307 -14.25 -31.93 29.57
CA VAL A 307 -12.90 -31.77 28.98
C VAL A 307 -11.97 -32.93 29.37
N PRO A 308 -11.00 -33.27 28.50
CA PRO A 308 -10.00 -34.28 28.82
C PRO A 308 -8.86 -33.69 29.68
N TYR A 309 -8.07 -34.59 30.26
CA TYR A 309 -6.77 -34.26 30.84
C TYR A 309 -5.83 -35.46 30.80
N LEU A 310 -4.51 -35.23 30.83
CA LEU A 310 -3.52 -36.29 30.97
C LEU A 310 -2.96 -36.31 32.39
N LEU A 311 -2.71 -37.52 32.90
CA LEU A 311 -1.89 -37.74 34.08
C LEU A 311 -0.64 -38.52 33.70
N LYS A 312 0.50 -38.07 34.21
CA LYS A 312 1.77 -38.79 34.04
C LYS A 312 1.70 -40.07 34.86
N ASN A 313 2.12 -41.20 34.29
CA ASN A 313 2.01 -42.50 34.96
C ASN A 313 2.82 -42.59 36.26
N SER A 314 3.83 -41.74 36.43
CA SER A 314 4.59 -41.57 37.68
C SER A 314 3.82 -40.82 38.77
N GLY A 315 2.65 -40.24 38.48
CA GLY A 315 1.90 -39.33 39.36
C GLY A 315 2.49 -37.92 39.46
N SER A 316 3.53 -37.62 38.67
CA SER A 316 4.31 -36.39 38.82
C SER A 316 3.99 -35.30 37.77
N GLY A 317 2.81 -35.32 37.16
CA GLY A 317 2.44 -34.35 36.14
C GLY A 317 0.98 -34.45 35.70
N PHE A 318 0.41 -33.30 35.37
CA PHE A 318 -0.97 -33.12 34.91
C PHE A 318 -0.98 -32.17 33.71
N ILE A 319 -1.74 -32.49 32.67
CA ILE A 319 -1.95 -31.62 31.50
C ILE A 319 -3.44 -31.47 31.27
N SER A 320 -3.97 -30.25 31.36
CA SER A 320 -5.32 -29.94 30.88
C SER A 320 -5.25 -29.53 29.41
N TYR A 321 -6.14 -30.03 28.57
CA TYR A 321 -6.17 -29.70 27.15
C TYR A 321 -7.57 -29.91 26.57
N ASP A 322 -7.76 -29.58 25.30
CA ASP A 322 -8.94 -29.91 24.52
C ASP A 322 -8.61 -30.97 23.46
N ASP A 323 -9.58 -31.85 23.19
CA ASP A 323 -9.49 -32.87 22.14
C ASP A 323 -10.77 -32.94 21.29
N GLU A 324 -10.80 -33.88 20.35
CA GLU A 324 -11.93 -34.06 19.44
C GLU A 324 -13.26 -34.28 20.17
N GLN A 325 -13.24 -34.91 21.36
CA GLN A 325 -14.43 -35.14 22.18
C GLN A 325 -14.92 -33.84 22.83
N SER A 326 -14.03 -33.08 23.50
CA SER A 326 -14.45 -31.82 24.13
C SER A 326 -14.86 -30.76 23.10
N LEU A 327 -14.22 -30.70 21.93
CA LEU A 327 -14.64 -29.81 20.85
C LEU A 327 -16.02 -30.18 20.30
N THR A 328 -16.37 -31.46 20.27
CA THR A 328 -17.71 -31.91 19.89
C THR A 328 -18.76 -31.43 20.91
N GLU A 329 -18.46 -31.54 22.21
CA GLU A 329 -19.34 -31.02 23.27
C GLU A 329 -19.48 -29.50 23.19
N LYS A 330 -18.38 -28.77 22.96
CA LYS A 330 -18.39 -27.31 22.80
C LYS A 330 -19.15 -26.87 21.55
N ALA A 331 -19.01 -27.58 20.43
CA ALA A 331 -19.80 -27.32 19.22
C ALA A 331 -21.30 -27.57 19.46
N ASN A 332 -21.66 -28.59 20.23
CA ASN A 332 -23.04 -28.82 20.64
C ASN A 332 -23.55 -27.72 21.56
N TYR A 333 -22.73 -27.24 22.49
CA TYR A 333 -23.07 -26.10 23.33
C TYR A 333 -23.34 -24.83 22.51
N ILE A 334 -22.50 -24.52 21.52
CA ILE A 334 -22.69 -23.39 20.59
C ILE A 334 -24.07 -23.47 19.93
N LYS A 335 -24.43 -24.63 19.38
CA LYS A 335 -25.73 -24.86 18.74
C LYS A 335 -26.90 -24.75 19.72
N GLN A 336 -26.75 -25.29 20.93
CA GLN A 336 -27.81 -25.30 21.95
C GLN A 336 -28.08 -23.92 22.55
N ASN A 337 -27.05 -23.06 22.61
CA ASN A 337 -27.14 -21.72 23.16
C ASN A 337 -27.23 -20.64 22.07
N GLU A 338 -27.45 -21.03 20.82
CA GLU A 338 -27.64 -20.12 19.67
C GLU A 338 -26.51 -19.08 19.53
N LEU A 339 -25.27 -19.50 19.85
CA LEU A 339 -24.10 -18.64 19.70
C LEU A 339 -23.76 -18.44 18.22
N LEU A 340 -23.12 -17.32 17.90
CA LEU A 340 -22.73 -17.01 16.52
C LEU A 340 -21.68 -17.99 15.96
N GLY A 341 -20.87 -18.60 16.81
CA GLY A 341 -19.99 -19.69 16.40
C GLY A 341 -18.77 -19.89 17.28
N ALA A 342 -17.64 -20.27 16.67
CA ALA A 342 -16.38 -20.61 17.33
C ALA A 342 -15.18 -19.88 16.74
N MET A 343 -14.19 -19.57 17.57
CA MET A 343 -12.87 -19.11 17.14
C MET A 343 -11.77 -19.97 17.77
N ALA A 344 -10.79 -20.40 16.97
CA ALA A 344 -9.75 -21.35 17.40
C ALA A 344 -8.38 -20.66 17.55
N TRP A 345 -7.85 -20.68 18.78
CA TRP A 345 -6.52 -20.19 19.13
C TRP A 345 -5.55 -21.36 19.41
N GLU A 346 -4.53 -21.61 18.60
CA GLU A 346 -4.41 -21.16 17.20
C GLU A 346 -4.13 -22.35 16.26
N ILE A 347 -4.46 -22.20 14.98
CA ILE A 347 -4.65 -23.36 14.09
C ILE A 347 -3.36 -24.13 13.78
N THR A 348 -2.18 -23.52 13.97
CA THR A 348 -0.91 -24.21 13.77
C THR A 348 -0.58 -25.19 14.91
N GLN A 349 -1.27 -25.12 16.05
CA GLN A 349 -1.09 -26.06 17.18
C GLN A 349 -1.86 -27.38 17.04
N ASP A 350 -2.77 -27.47 16.06
CA ASP A 350 -3.55 -28.68 15.76
C ASP A 350 -2.81 -29.64 14.80
N VAL A 351 -1.90 -29.13 13.96
CA VAL A 351 -1.33 -29.92 12.86
C VAL A 351 -0.55 -31.14 13.35
N ASP A 352 -0.96 -32.32 12.89
CA ASP A 352 -0.19 -33.54 13.07
C ASP A 352 1.14 -33.40 12.31
N LYS A 353 2.26 -33.43 13.03
CA LYS A 353 3.59 -33.20 12.45
C LYS A 353 3.95 -34.20 11.35
N VAL A 354 3.35 -35.39 11.32
CA VAL A 354 3.60 -36.46 10.35
C VAL A 354 2.58 -36.44 9.22
N THR A 355 1.29 -36.54 9.54
CA THR A 355 0.22 -36.68 8.54
C THR A 355 -0.26 -35.34 7.97
N LYS A 356 0.13 -34.22 8.61
CA LYS A 356 -0.31 -32.85 8.30
C LYS A 356 -1.83 -32.64 8.43
N GLN A 357 -2.54 -33.58 9.06
CA GLN A 357 -3.96 -33.44 9.34
C GLN A 357 -4.20 -32.44 10.47
N GLN A 358 -5.37 -31.79 10.45
CA GLN A 358 -5.85 -30.83 11.46
C GLN A 358 -7.08 -31.43 12.16
N PRO A 359 -6.91 -32.37 13.12
CA PRO A 359 -8.00 -33.14 13.70
C PRO A 359 -9.01 -32.30 14.50
N LEU A 360 -8.56 -31.34 15.32
CA LEU A 360 -9.45 -30.46 16.06
C LEU A 360 -10.23 -29.56 15.11
N PHE A 361 -9.56 -29.03 14.08
CA PHE A 361 -10.21 -28.16 13.12
C PHE A 361 -11.24 -28.91 12.26
N ASN A 362 -10.98 -30.18 11.93
CA ASN A 362 -11.92 -31.05 11.23
C ASN A 362 -13.22 -31.27 12.03
N VAL A 363 -13.17 -31.30 13.37
CA VAL A 363 -14.36 -31.38 14.21
C VAL A 363 -15.22 -30.13 14.03
N LEU A 364 -14.61 -28.94 14.07
CA LEU A 364 -15.33 -27.68 13.86
C LEU A 364 -15.92 -27.60 12.44
N GLY A 365 -15.12 -27.99 11.44
CA GLY A 365 -15.57 -28.10 10.06
C GLY A 365 -16.79 -29.00 9.95
N THR A 366 -16.75 -30.20 10.52
CA THR A 366 -17.88 -31.15 10.44
C THR A 366 -19.10 -30.70 11.23
N GLN A 367 -18.91 -30.13 12.43
CA GLN A 367 -20.00 -29.83 13.36
C GLN A 367 -20.68 -28.47 13.09
N LEU A 368 -19.94 -27.51 12.56
CA LEU A 368 -20.36 -26.10 12.45
C LEU A 368 -20.31 -25.56 11.01
N VAL A 369 -19.52 -26.14 10.10
CA VAL A 369 -19.41 -25.69 8.69
C VAL A 369 -20.04 -26.69 7.69
N GLY A 370 -19.97 -27.99 7.99
CA GLY A 370 -20.30 -29.11 7.10
C GLY A 370 -21.75 -29.58 7.14
N GLN A 371 -22.65 -28.79 7.73
CA GLN A 371 -24.07 -28.94 7.42
C GLN A 371 -24.31 -28.37 6.02
N PRO A 372 -25.04 -29.06 5.13
CA PRO A 372 -25.41 -28.48 3.84
C PRO A 372 -26.03 -27.11 4.09
N LEU A 373 -25.51 -26.09 3.42
CA LEU A 373 -26.19 -24.82 3.24
C LEU A 373 -27.65 -25.15 2.90
N ASP A 374 -28.60 -24.51 3.57
CA ASP A 374 -30.01 -24.69 3.27
C ASP A 374 -30.26 -24.09 1.86
N THR A 375 -30.08 -24.95 0.86
CA THR A 375 -30.38 -24.64 -0.54
C THR A 375 -31.89 -24.62 -0.79
N GLU A 376 -32.71 -24.95 0.21
CA GLU A 376 -34.16 -25.01 0.08
C GLU A 376 -34.69 -23.59 -0.19
N GLY A 377 -35.25 -23.43 -1.39
CA GLY A 377 -35.72 -22.14 -1.87
C GLY A 377 -34.63 -21.10 -2.14
N LYS A 378 -33.33 -21.46 -2.12
CA LYS A 378 -32.25 -20.59 -2.59
C LYS A 378 -32.27 -20.59 -4.13
N PRO A 379 -32.44 -19.43 -4.78
CA PRO A 379 -32.46 -19.39 -6.23
C PRO A 379 -31.06 -19.65 -6.81
N ALA A 380 -30.99 -20.10 -8.05
CA ALA A 380 -29.79 -20.10 -8.89
C ALA A 380 -30.02 -19.08 -10.01
N VAL A 381 -28.99 -18.31 -10.37
CA VAL A 381 -29.08 -17.29 -11.42
C VAL A 381 -27.82 -17.22 -12.26
N SER A 382 -28.00 -17.02 -13.56
CA SER A 382 -26.92 -16.84 -14.53
C SER A 382 -27.34 -15.83 -15.59
N ILE A 383 -26.46 -14.87 -15.93
CA ILE A 383 -26.67 -14.06 -17.13
C ILE A 383 -26.50 -14.96 -18.36
N THR A 384 -27.50 -14.94 -19.25
CA THR A 384 -27.51 -15.71 -20.49
C THR A 384 -27.13 -14.88 -21.71
N SER A 385 -27.31 -13.55 -21.65
CA SER A 385 -26.87 -12.60 -22.67
C SER A 385 -26.68 -11.22 -22.04
N PRO A 386 -25.65 -10.44 -22.39
CA PRO A 386 -24.48 -10.88 -23.16
C PRO A 386 -23.65 -11.94 -22.43
N THR A 387 -22.72 -12.59 -23.11
CA THR A 387 -21.79 -13.56 -22.50
C THR A 387 -20.51 -12.88 -22.01
N GLN A 388 -19.67 -13.61 -21.26
CA GLN A 388 -18.32 -13.16 -20.91
C GLN A 388 -17.55 -12.69 -22.16
N ASN A 389 -16.88 -11.54 -22.03
CA ASN A 389 -16.11 -10.85 -23.07
C ASN A 389 -16.93 -10.42 -24.30
N PHE A 390 -18.23 -10.21 -24.16
CA PHE A 390 -19.06 -9.71 -25.25
C PHE A 390 -18.60 -8.34 -25.72
N VAL A 391 -18.52 -8.17 -27.04
CA VAL A 391 -18.11 -6.92 -27.69
C VAL A 391 -19.34 -6.11 -28.07
N PHE A 392 -19.46 -4.88 -27.57
CA PHE A 392 -20.56 -3.96 -27.86
C PHE A 392 -20.11 -2.75 -28.69
N THR A 393 -21.04 -2.01 -29.29
CA THR A 393 -20.73 -0.73 -29.95
C THR A 393 -21.02 0.42 -28.98
N PRO A 394 -20.10 1.38 -28.76
CA PRO A 394 -20.36 2.54 -27.91
C PRO A 394 -21.63 3.30 -28.34
N GLY A 395 -22.44 3.69 -27.37
CA GLY A 395 -23.75 4.32 -27.61
C GLY A 395 -24.88 3.34 -27.96
N ALA A 396 -24.62 2.03 -28.09
CA ALA A 396 -25.66 1.04 -28.33
C ALA A 396 -26.62 0.88 -27.13
N THR A 397 -27.76 0.25 -27.38
CA THR A 397 -28.63 -0.31 -26.33
C THR A 397 -28.35 -1.79 -26.19
N LEU A 398 -27.98 -2.23 -24.99
CA LEU A 398 -27.67 -3.62 -24.68
C LEU A 398 -28.82 -4.25 -23.87
N THR A 399 -29.35 -5.37 -24.35
CA THR A 399 -30.33 -6.17 -23.60
C THR A 399 -29.60 -7.26 -22.81
N ILE A 400 -29.72 -7.19 -21.49
CA ILE A 400 -29.19 -8.18 -20.55
C ILE A 400 -30.32 -9.13 -20.20
N GLN A 401 -30.09 -10.43 -20.29
CA GLN A 401 -31.03 -11.48 -19.96
C GLN A 401 -30.42 -12.40 -18.90
N ALA A 402 -31.23 -12.82 -17.93
CA ALA A 402 -30.82 -13.80 -16.94
C ALA A 402 -31.79 -14.97 -16.89
N ASN A 403 -31.24 -16.16 -16.72
CA ASN A 403 -32.00 -17.32 -16.29
C ASN A 403 -31.93 -17.42 -14.77
N ALA A 404 -33.07 -17.50 -14.10
CA ALA A 404 -33.15 -17.73 -12.67
C ALA A 404 -34.12 -18.88 -12.39
N THR A 405 -33.67 -19.84 -11.58
CA THR A 405 -34.44 -21.02 -11.19
C THR A 405 -34.43 -21.16 -9.68
N VAL A 406 -35.45 -21.79 -9.12
CA VAL A 406 -35.48 -22.15 -7.69
C VAL A 406 -36.13 -23.52 -7.55
N GLU A 407 -35.84 -24.21 -6.46
CA GLU A 407 -36.43 -25.51 -6.15
C GLU A 407 -37.96 -25.52 -6.21
N ALA A 408 -38.54 -26.67 -6.56
CA ALA A 408 -39.98 -26.87 -6.65
C ALA A 408 -40.67 -26.54 -5.31
N GLY A 409 -41.67 -25.65 -5.36
CA GLY A 409 -42.38 -25.13 -4.17
C GLY A 409 -42.06 -23.67 -3.86
N PHE A 410 -41.01 -23.11 -4.46
CA PHE A 410 -40.65 -21.69 -4.38
C PHE A 410 -40.81 -21.02 -5.74
N THR A 411 -40.87 -19.68 -5.72
CA THR A 411 -40.91 -18.87 -6.94
C THR A 411 -39.87 -17.77 -6.87
N ILE A 412 -39.25 -17.44 -8.00
CA ILE A 412 -38.43 -16.23 -8.11
C ILE A 412 -39.36 -15.02 -7.94
N SER A 413 -39.11 -14.20 -6.92
CA SER A 413 -39.88 -12.98 -6.63
C SER A 413 -39.41 -11.80 -7.49
N ARG A 414 -38.09 -11.69 -7.74
CA ARG A 414 -37.50 -10.71 -8.66
C ARG A 414 -36.06 -11.06 -9.04
N VAL A 415 -35.55 -10.45 -10.10
CA VAL A 415 -34.14 -10.42 -10.49
C VAL A 415 -33.69 -8.98 -10.63
N GLU A 416 -32.61 -8.62 -9.94
CA GLU A 416 -31.96 -7.31 -10.01
C GLU A 416 -30.72 -7.41 -10.91
N PHE A 417 -30.60 -6.52 -11.88
CA PHE A 417 -29.47 -6.45 -12.81
C PHE A 417 -28.56 -5.30 -12.42
N PHE A 418 -27.25 -5.53 -12.44
CA PHE A 418 -26.24 -4.55 -12.06
C PHE A 418 -25.27 -4.30 -13.21
N ARG A 419 -24.80 -3.05 -13.33
CA ARG A 419 -23.72 -2.62 -14.21
C ARG A 419 -22.67 -1.87 -13.42
N ASN A 420 -21.40 -2.26 -13.52
CA ASN A 420 -20.29 -1.62 -12.80
C ASN A 420 -20.57 -1.41 -11.30
N GLY A 421 -21.22 -2.39 -10.66
CA GLY A 421 -21.64 -2.33 -9.26
C GLY A 421 -22.91 -1.51 -8.96
N ALA A 422 -23.45 -0.75 -9.92
CA ALA A 422 -24.68 0.02 -9.76
C ALA A 422 -25.91 -0.76 -10.25
N LEU A 423 -27.03 -0.68 -9.52
CA LEU A 423 -28.30 -1.26 -9.94
C LEU A 423 -28.76 -0.61 -11.26
N LEU A 424 -28.97 -1.44 -12.28
CA LEU A 424 -29.51 -1.04 -13.58
C LEU A 424 -31.04 -1.08 -13.56
N SER A 425 -31.62 -2.22 -13.18
CA SER A 425 -33.07 -2.40 -13.07
C SER A 425 -33.44 -3.62 -12.25
N THR A 426 -34.69 -3.68 -11.82
CA THR A 426 -35.32 -4.84 -11.17
C THR A 426 -36.43 -5.35 -12.07
N ASP A 427 -36.42 -6.64 -12.38
CA ASP A 427 -37.46 -7.32 -13.17
C ASP A 427 -38.16 -8.37 -12.31
N THR A 428 -39.48 -8.44 -12.39
CA THR A 428 -40.34 -9.37 -11.64
C THR A 428 -41.04 -10.38 -12.55
N SER A 429 -40.76 -10.34 -13.86
CA SER A 429 -41.43 -11.17 -14.86
C SER A 429 -40.45 -12.01 -15.69
N THR A 430 -40.79 -13.28 -15.92
CA THR A 430 -39.99 -14.18 -16.77
C THR A 430 -40.38 -14.05 -18.24
N PRO A 431 -39.43 -13.96 -19.19
CA PRO A 431 -37.98 -14.03 -19.02
C PRO A 431 -37.40 -12.73 -18.43
N PHE A 432 -36.49 -12.87 -17.46
CA PHE A 432 -35.91 -11.72 -16.77
C PHE A 432 -34.93 -10.99 -17.68
N SER A 433 -35.14 -9.68 -17.85
CA SER A 433 -34.28 -8.86 -18.69
C SER A 433 -34.16 -7.40 -18.23
N ALA A 434 -33.09 -6.75 -18.67
CA ALA A 434 -32.82 -5.34 -18.45
C ALA A 434 -32.27 -4.71 -19.72
N ASN A 435 -32.62 -3.46 -19.99
CA ASN A 435 -32.06 -2.70 -21.11
C ASN A 435 -31.12 -1.61 -20.60
N TRP A 436 -29.87 -1.65 -21.03
CA TRP A 436 -28.91 -0.58 -20.82
C TRP A 436 -28.79 0.26 -22.09
N GLN A 437 -29.38 1.46 -22.09
CA GLN A 437 -29.27 2.42 -23.18
C GLN A 437 -28.00 3.26 -23.09
N ASN A 438 -27.47 3.68 -24.25
CA ASN A 438 -26.29 4.54 -24.38
C ASN A 438 -25.08 3.99 -23.62
N VAL A 439 -24.71 2.74 -23.87
CA VAL A 439 -23.56 2.11 -23.20
C VAL A 439 -22.29 2.94 -23.48
N PRO A 440 -21.58 3.45 -22.45
CA PRO A 440 -20.35 4.22 -22.61
C PRO A 440 -19.23 3.40 -23.28
N ASN A 441 -18.18 4.06 -23.73
CA ASN A 441 -16.96 3.37 -24.18
C ASN A 441 -16.23 2.70 -23.01
N GLY A 442 -15.44 1.67 -23.33
CA GLY A 442 -14.58 0.95 -22.39
C GLY A 442 -15.09 -0.42 -21.93
N LYS A 443 -14.48 -0.94 -20.86
CA LYS A 443 -14.84 -2.22 -20.23
C LYS A 443 -15.91 -2.01 -19.15
N HIS A 444 -16.87 -2.91 -19.10
CA HIS A 444 -17.94 -2.87 -18.11
C HIS A 444 -18.19 -4.25 -17.50
N THR A 445 -18.65 -4.29 -16.25
CA THR A 445 -19.04 -5.53 -15.56
C THR A 445 -20.55 -5.60 -15.41
N LEU A 446 -21.12 -6.79 -15.60
CA LEU A 446 -22.54 -7.07 -15.41
C LEU A 446 -22.73 -8.28 -14.51
N TYR A 447 -23.71 -8.25 -13.61
CA TYR A 447 -24.17 -9.41 -12.86
C TYR A 447 -25.66 -9.28 -12.51
N ALA A 448 -26.29 -10.38 -12.13
CA ALA A 448 -27.69 -10.40 -11.71
C ALA A 448 -27.84 -11.05 -10.32
N ILE A 449 -28.75 -10.54 -9.51
CA ILE A 449 -29.14 -11.16 -8.22
C ILE A 449 -30.60 -11.60 -8.33
N ALA A 450 -30.86 -12.90 -8.17
CA ALA A 450 -32.22 -13.42 -8.09
C ALA A 450 -32.66 -13.54 -6.63
N TYR A 451 -33.93 -13.25 -6.37
CA TYR A 451 -34.57 -13.39 -5.07
C TYR A 451 -35.73 -14.37 -5.20
N SER A 452 -35.93 -15.24 -4.22
CA SER A 452 -37.12 -16.10 -4.11
C SER A 452 -38.19 -15.48 -3.21
N ASN A 453 -39.38 -16.07 -3.21
CA ASN A 453 -40.53 -15.63 -2.41
C ASN A 453 -40.37 -15.84 -0.90
N ASN A 454 -39.39 -16.64 -0.47
CA ASN A 454 -39.03 -16.80 0.94
C ASN A 454 -37.90 -15.84 1.39
N GLY A 455 -37.48 -14.91 0.53
CA GLY A 455 -36.49 -13.88 0.85
C GLY A 455 -35.03 -14.27 0.64
N LYS A 456 -34.73 -15.50 0.20
CA LYS A 456 -33.36 -15.92 -0.13
C LYS A 456 -32.92 -15.31 -1.47
N SER A 457 -31.61 -15.15 -1.64
CA SER A 457 -31.02 -14.64 -2.88
C SER A 457 -29.77 -15.39 -3.32
N ALA A 458 -29.44 -15.26 -4.59
CA ALA A 458 -28.18 -15.70 -5.16
C ALA A 458 -27.74 -14.73 -6.26
N GLN A 459 -26.44 -14.55 -6.40
CA GLN A 459 -25.83 -13.72 -7.44
C GLN A 459 -25.26 -14.61 -8.55
N SER A 460 -25.33 -14.13 -9.79
CA SER A 460 -24.67 -14.77 -10.92
C SER A 460 -23.16 -14.55 -10.85
N THR A 461 -22.41 -15.30 -11.65
CA THR A 461 -21.04 -14.88 -12.00
C THR A 461 -21.07 -13.49 -12.62
N THR A 462 -20.11 -12.64 -12.25
CA THR A 462 -19.89 -11.37 -12.93
C THR A 462 -19.32 -11.63 -14.31
N ILE A 463 -19.90 -11.00 -15.33
CA ILE A 463 -19.38 -11.04 -16.69
C ILE A 463 -18.75 -9.70 -17.08
N ASN A 464 -17.67 -9.74 -17.86
CA ASN A 464 -17.07 -8.55 -18.44
C ASN A 464 -17.53 -8.36 -19.87
N ILE A 465 -17.82 -7.13 -20.28
CA ILE A 465 -18.09 -6.74 -21.67
C ILE A 465 -17.17 -5.58 -22.06
N THR A 466 -16.90 -5.40 -23.35
CA THR A 466 -15.97 -4.38 -23.86
C THR A 466 -16.47 -3.81 -25.18
N ASP A 467 -16.10 -2.59 -25.52
CA ASP A 467 -16.38 -2.02 -26.84
C ASP A 467 -15.45 -2.52 -27.97
N GLY A 468 -14.48 -3.40 -27.65
CA GLY A 468 -13.50 -3.91 -28.60
C GLY A 468 -12.48 -2.87 -29.06
N LEU A 469 -12.57 -1.64 -28.55
CA LEU A 469 -11.53 -0.64 -28.72
C LEU A 469 -10.45 -0.93 -27.68
N LEU A 470 -9.29 -1.40 -28.15
CA LEU A 470 -8.18 -1.73 -27.27
C LEU A 470 -7.75 -0.46 -26.51
N PRO A 471 -7.51 -0.55 -25.19
CA PRO A 471 -6.96 0.57 -24.42
C PRO A 471 -5.66 1.04 -25.08
N GLN A 472 -5.53 2.35 -25.33
CA GLN A 472 -4.28 3.01 -25.71
C GLN A 472 -3.32 3.04 -24.50
N VAL A 473 -2.92 1.86 -24.01
CA VAL A 473 -2.04 1.70 -22.84
C VAL A 473 -0.80 0.97 -23.34
N THR A 474 0.04 1.72 -24.06
CA THR A 474 1.38 1.26 -24.45
C THR A 474 2.37 2.23 -23.84
N ASP A 475 3.20 1.71 -22.95
CA ASP A 475 4.25 2.47 -22.28
C ASP A 475 5.62 2.26 -22.93
N MET A 476 5.79 1.18 -23.73
CA MET A 476 6.97 0.96 -24.57
C MET A 476 6.61 0.25 -25.89
N PHE A 477 7.06 0.80 -27.00
CA PHE A 477 7.17 0.15 -28.31
C PHE A 477 8.42 0.66 -29.02
N ASP A 478 9.20 -0.23 -29.62
CA ASP A 478 10.36 0.17 -30.43
C ASP A 478 10.53 -0.79 -31.61
N ASP A 479 10.70 -0.21 -32.79
CA ASP A 479 10.91 -0.92 -34.06
C ASP A 479 12.39 -0.85 -34.52
N PHE A 480 13.28 -0.43 -33.61
CA PHE A 480 14.74 -0.41 -33.75
C PHE A 480 15.24 0.30 -35.02
N THR A 481 14.57 1.37 -35.45
CA THR A 481 14.90 2.10 -36.69
C THR A 481 16.10 3.05 -36.56
N TYR A 482 17.12 2.63 -35.83
CA TYR A 482 18.34 3.39 -35.58
C TYR A 482 19.35 3.19 -36.71
N THR A 483 20.30 4.12 -36.84
CA THR A 483 21.33 4.07 -37.89
C THR A 483 22.58 3.32 -37.44
N SER A 484 22.91 3.33 -36.15
CA SER A 484 24.07 2.64 -35.57
C SER A 484 23.96 2.56 -34.04
N ALA A 485 24.83 1.78 -33.39
CA ALA A 485 24.96 1.72 -31.93
C ALA A 485 25.44 3.04 -31.27
N SER A 486 25.75 4.07 -32.06
CA SER A 486 26.08 5.41 -31.57
C SER A 486 25.13 6.47 -32.16
N ASP A 487 23.96 6.05 -32.64
CA ASP A 487 22.91 6.96 -33.07
C ASP A 487 22.45 7.81 -31.87
N PRO A 488 22.52 9.15 -31.92
CA PRO A 488 22.08 10.01 -30.82
C PRO A 488 20.61 9.81 -30.42
N ALA A 489 19.77 9.30 -31.34
CA ALA A 489 18.38 9.00 -31.05
C ALA A 489 18.19 7.77 -30.16
N LEU A 490 19.24 6.97 -29.95
CA LEU A 490 19.25 5.77 -29.11
C LEU A 490 19.50 6.14 -27.63
N GLU A 491 20.31 7.17 -27.38
CA GLU A 491 20.58 7.74 -26.04
C GLU A 491 19.66 8.92 -25.66
N GLY A 492 19.04 9.59 -26.65
CA GLY A 492 18.12 10.69 -26.42
C GLY A 492 16.81 10.27 -25.74
N LEU A 493 16.31 11.10 -24.81
CA LEU A 493 15.06 10.91 -24.05
C LEU A 493 15.01 9.70 -23.09
N ASN A 494 16.15 9.29 -22.52
CA ASN A 494 16.24 8.20 -21.54
C ASN A 494 15.76 6.83 -22.09
N ASP A 495 16.24 6.47 -23.29
CA ASP A 495 15.83 5.27 -24.02
C ASP A 495 16.67 4.04 -23.69
N TRP A 496 17.79 3.89 -24.39
CA TRP A 496 18.61 2.69 -24.43
C TRP A 496 20.05 3.04 -24.09
N ILE A 497 20.65 2.19 -23.27
CA ILE A 497 22.07 2.20 -22.93
C ILE A 497 22.69 1.02 -23.66
N VAL A 498 23.59 1.31 -24.59
CA VAL A 498 24.49 0.30 -25.14
C VAL A 498 25.66 0.12 -24.18
N VAL A 499 25.83 -1.07 -23.65
CA VAL A 499 26.88 -1.37 -22.68
C VAL A 499 28.21 -1.58 -23.40
N ASP A 500 29.20 -0.75 -23.07
CA ASP A 500 30.50 -0.71 -23.74
C ASP A 500 31.65 -0.63 -22.73
N GLY A 501 32.70 -1.43 -22.94
CA GLY A 501 33.91 -1.45 -22.12
C GLY A 501 33.77 -2.14 -20.74
N VAL A 502 32.58 -2.60 -20.37
CA VAL A 502 32.33 -3.31 -19.10
C VAL A 502 32.83 -4.76 -19.19
N SER A 503 33.48 -5.27 -18.14
CA SER A 503 33.93 -6.66 -18.08
C SER A 503 32.74 -7.62 -18.04
N GLY A 504 32.83 -8.73 -18.80
CA GLY A 504 31.87 -9.84 -18.75
C GLY A 504 32.55 -11.17 -18.42
N PRO A 505 31.77 -12.21 -18.11
CA PRO A 505 32.28 -13.59 -18.06
C PRO A 505 32.63 -14.06 -19.48
N PRO A 506 33.63 -14.92 -19.70
CA PRO A 506 34.68 -15.28 -18.77
C PRO A 506 35.68 -14.13 -18.56
N SER A 507 36.34 -14.11 -17.40
CA SER A 507 37.29 -13.05 -17.00
C SER A 507 38.27 -12.67 -18.12
N GLY A 508 38.20 -11.41 -18.57
CA GLY A 508 38.98 -10.86 -19.69
C GLY A 508 38.13 -10.47 -20.90
N ALA A 509 36.91 -10.98 -21.01
CA ALA A 509 35.95 -10.54 -22.02
C ALA A 509 35.33 -9.18 -21.64
N ILE A 510 34.94 -8.40 -22.65
CA ILE A 510 34.27 -7.11 -22.45
C ILE A 510 33.03 -6.99 -23.33
N TYR A 511 32.04 -6.24 -22.86
CA TYR A 511 30.93 -5.78 -23.70
C TYR A 511 31.42 -4.70 -24.67
N SER A 512 30.97 -4.76 -25.92
CA SER A 512 31.40 -3.85 -26.98
C SER A 512 30.23 -3.43 -27.85
N LYS A 513 30.07 -2.11 -27.99
CA LYS A 513 29.00 -1.53 -28.83
C LYS A 513 29.13 -1.84 -30.32
N ASP A 514 30.34 -2.16 -30.80
CA ASP A 514 30.61 -2.48 -32.20
C ASP A 514 29.89 -3.75 -32.68
N LEU A 515 29.39 -4.55 -31.73
CA LEU A 515 28.62 -5.77 -31.99
C LEU A 515 27.10 -5.54 -32.00
N ILE A 516 26.64 -4.30 -31.84
CA ILE A 516 25.24 -3.93 -32.01
C ILE A 516 25.07 -3.26 -33.37
N THR A 517 24.19 -3.80 -34.20
CA THR A 517 23.96 -3.32 -35.57
C THR A 517 22.48 -3.09 -35.83
N PHE A 518 22.16 -2.18 -36.77
CA PHE A 518 20.80 -1.93 -37.22
C PHE A 518 20.76 -2.06 -38.73
N THR A 519 20.24 -3.19 -39.21
CA THR A 519 20.27 -3.57 -40.64
C THR A 519 18.87 -3.53 -41.22
N ALA A 520 18.73 -3.32 -42.54
CA ALA A 520 17.41 -3.38 -43.17
C ALA A 520 16.86 -4.81 -43.06
N ASP A 521 15.58 -4.95 -42.72
CA ASP A 521 14.92 -6.26 -42.74
C ASP A 521 14.90 -6.80 -44.18
N PRO A 522 15.47 -8.01 -44.43
CA PRO A 522 15.41 -8.64 -45.75
C PRO A 522 13.98 -8.90 -46.27
N GLN A 523 12.99 -8.98 -45.39
CA GLN A 523 11.58 -9.21 -45.76
C GLN A 523 10.80 -7.91 -45.96
N ASN A 524 11.19 -6.84 -45.28
CA ASN A 524 10.63 -5.51 -45.45
C ASN A 524 11.71 -4.43 -45.30
N SER A 525 12.23 -3.90 -46.40
CA SER A 525 13.32 -2.92 -46.37
C SER A 525 12.98 -1.61 -45.64
N GLU A 526 11.70 -1.35 -45.35
CA GLU A 526 11.24 -0.21 -44.54
C GLU A 526 11.47 -0.43 -43.05
N ASN A 527 11.60 -1.68 -42.60
CA ASN A 527 11.90 -2.04 -41.22
C ASN A 527 13.41 -2.19 -40.99
N LYS A 528 13.82 -2.06 -39.73
CA LYS A 528 15.18 -2.35 -39.28
C LYS A 528 15.18 -3.53 -38.31
N ILE A 529 16.24 -4.30 -38.37
CA ILE A 529 16.52 -5.39 -37.45
C ILE A 529 17.74 -5.01 -36.63
N MET A 530 17.59 -5.03 -35.31
CA MET A 530 18.71 -4.94 -34.38
C MET A 530 19.45 -6.28 -34.33
N GLY A 531 20.74 -6.29 -34.64
CA GLY A 531 21.64 -7.42 -34.40
C GLY A 531 22.39 -7.25 -33.08
N VAL A 532 22.36 -8.28 -32.23
CA VAL A 532 23.04 -8.37 -30.93
C VAL A 532 24.01 -9.54 -31.00
N ALA A 533 25.28 -9.25 -31.30
CA ALA A 533 26.29 -10.27 -31.63
C ALA A 533 27.29 -10.57 -30.51
N THR A 534 27.92 -11.75 -30.58
CA THR A 534 29.15 -12.09 -29.85
C THR A 534 30.32 -12.22 -30.81
N ARG A 535 31.55 -12.08 -30.32
CA ARG A 535 32.76 -12.38 -31.09
C ARG A 535 33.80 -13.04 -30.19
N ALA A 536 34.22 -14.26 -30.52
CA ALA A 536 35.19 -15.02 -29.74
C ALA A 536 36.17 -15.83 -30.59
N ASP A 537 37.37 -16.08 -30.07
CA ASP A 537 38.44 -16.86 -30.73
C ASP A 537 39.17 -17.81 -29.74
N ASN A 538 38.48 -18.26 -28.67
CA ASN A 538 39.01 -19.01 -27.52
C ASN A 538 40.02 -18.26 -26.64
N ASN A 539 40.26 -16.96 -26.87
CA ASN A 539 40.98 -16.11 -25.95
C ASN A 539 40.01 -15.14 -25.23
N PRO A 540 39.88 -15.21 -23.90
CA PRO A 540 39.01 -14.29 -23.16
C PRO A 540 39.31 -12.82 -23.46
N GLN A 541 40.58 -12.46 -23.64
CA GLN A 541 41.01 -11.08 -23.90
C GLN A 541 40.53 -10.53 -25.26
N ASN A 542 40.26 -11.42 -26.22
CA ASN A 542 39.76 -11.08 -27.55
C ASN A 542 38.24 -11.27 -27.67
N THR A 543 37.60 -11.78 -26.60
CA THR A 543 36.17 -12.07 -26.56
C THR A 543 35.40 -10.77 -26.33
N ARG A 544 34.32 -10.59 -27.10
CA ARG A 544 33.45 -9.42 -27.06
C ARG A 544 31.99 -9.87 -27.00
N HIS A 545 31.21 -9.25 -26.11
CA HIS A 545 29.77 -9.44 -26.00
C HIS A 545 29.02 -8.20 -26.45
N SER A 546 27.71 -8.30 -26.59
CA SER A 546 26.84 -7.15 -26.74
C SER A 546 25.71 -7.19 -25.73
N ARG A 547 25.34 -6.01 -25.23
CA ARG A 547 24.18 -5.81 -24.37
C ARG A 547 23.63 -4.41 -24.59
N ILE A 548 22.32 -4.33 -24.67
CA ILE A 548 21.55 -3.09 -24.73
C ILE A 548 20.41 -3.18 -23.72
N GLU A 549 20.21 -2.13 -22.93
CA GLU A 549 19.25 -2.11 -21.84
C GLU A 549 18.56 -0.75 -21.72
N THR A 550 17.33 -0.68 -21.22
CA THR A 550 16.66 0.61 -21.04
C THR A 550 17.34 1.44 -19.96
N SER A 551 17.44 2.76 -20.14
CA SER A 551 18.16 3.64 -19.19
C SER A 551 17.40 3.95 -17.89
N VAL A 552 16.14 3.52 -17.82
CA VAL A 552 15.22 3.67 -16.67
C VAL A 552 14.57 2.34 -16.34
N MET A 553 14.09 2.21 -15.11
CA MET A 553 13.35 1.04 -14.60
C MET A 553 11.92 1.43 -14.20
N PRO A 554 10.98 1.66 -15.14
CA PRO A 554 9.57 1.93 -14.82
C PRO A 554 8.64 0.72 -15.11
N TYR A 555 9.19 -0.40 -15.57
CA TYR A 555 8.41 -1.54 -16.07
C TYR A 555 8.26 -2.58 -14.97
N ARG A 556 7.06 -3.12 -14.75
CA ARG A 556 6.84 -4.19 -13.77
C ARG A 556 5.64 -5.06 -14.13
N ASN A 557 4.43 -4.50 -14.03
CA ASN A 557 3.18 -5.19 -14.35
C ASN A 557 2.80 -4.97 -15.81
N GLY A 558 2.33 -6.04 -16.46
CA GLY A 558 1.86 -5.97 -17.84
C GLY A 558 2.26 -7.15 -18.72
N THR A 559 2.14 -6.94 -20.03
CA THR A 559 2.62 -7.86 -21.06
C THR A 559 3.94 -7.36 -21.62
N PHE A 560 5.00 -8.14 -21.48
CA PHE A 560 6.28 -7.92 -22.14
C PHE A 560 6.36 -8.82 -23.36
N ALA A 561 6.71 -8.25 -24.51
CA ALA A 561 6.81 -8.98 -25.75
C ALA A 561 7.96 -8.50 -26.61
N ALA A 562 8.63 -9.42 -27.30
CA ALA A 562 9.63 -9.12 -28.30
C ALA A 562 9.59 -10.15 -29.42
N ARG A 563 9.95 -9.74 -30.63
CA ARG A 563 10.18 -10.67 -31.74
C ARG A 563 11.68 -10.85 -31.95
N VAL A 564 12.16 -12.06 -31.67
CA VAL A 564 13.58 -12.39 -31.58
C VAL A 564 13.92 -13.52 -32.56
N TYR A 565 15.01 -13.38 -33.29
CA TYR A 565 15.63 -14.45 -34.07
C TYR A 565 16.78 -15.03 -33.27
N PHE A 566 16.73 -16.33 -32.98
CA PHE A 566 17.85 -17.04 -32.37
C PHE A 566 18.74 -17.71 -33.41
N ASP A 567 20.05 -17.74 -33.16
CA ASP A 567 21.07 -18.20 -34.11
C ASP A 567 21.84 -19.41 -33.59
N ASP A 568 21.68 -20.57 -34.24
CA ASP A 568 22.44 -21.77 -33.88
C ASP A 568 23.90 -21.72 -34.37
N THR A 569 24.32 -20.67 -35.07
CA THR A 569 25.66 -20.54 -35.65
C THR A 569 26.60 -19.66 -34.83
N PRO A 570 27.92 -19.94 -34.82
CA PRO A 570 28.56 -21.10 -35.40
C PRO A 570 28.31 -22.35 -34.55
N ALA A 571 28.16 -23.50 -35.20
CA ALA A 571 27.89 -24.78 -34.54
C ALA A 571 29.15 -25.35 -33.85
N ILE A 572 29.72 -24.63 -32.89
CA ILE A 572 30.96 -24.99 -32.21
C ILE A 572 30.65 -25.26 -30.73
N TYR A 573 30.60 -26.56 -30.45
CA TYR A 573 30.34 -27.12 -29.13
C TYR A 573 31.33 -26.56 -28.08
N GLY A 574 30.79 -26.01 -26.99
CA GLY A 574 31.56 -25.53 -25.84
C GLY A 574 31.82 -24.02 -25.78
N ASP A 575 31.39 -23.24 -26.80
CA ASP A 575 31.54 -21.77 -26.79
C ASP A 575 30.61 -21.10 -25.76
N GLY A 576 29.62 -21.83 -25.21
CA GLY A 576 28.77 -21.35 -24.13
C GLY A 576 28.02 -20.06 -24.43
N ASN A 577 27.56 -19.89 -25.67
CA ASN A 577 26.77 -18.74 -26.10
C ASN A 577 25.39 -18.72 -25.43
N VAL A 578 24.96 -17.53 -25.01
CA VAL A 578 23.70 -17.26 -24.33
C VAL A 578 23.03 -16.06 -25.02
N GLU A 579 21.90 -16.31 -25.66
CA GLU A 579 21.08 -15.29 -26.34
C GLU A 579 19.85 -14.99 -25.48
N THR A 580 19.70 -13.73 -25.05
CA THR A 580 18.72 -13.38 -24.02
C THR A 580 17.81 -12.21 -24.36
N PHE A 581 16.54 -12.37 -23.99
CA PHE A 581 15.58 -11.29 -23.78
C PHE A 581 15.11 -11.37 -22.34
N TYR A 582 15.39 -10.34 -21.55
CA TYR A 582 15.13 -10.39 -20.12
C TYR A 582 14.84 -9.00 -19.56
N THR A 583 14.25 -8.99 -18.37
CA THR A 583 14.10 -7.78 -17.56
C THR A 583 14.72 -7.99 -16.20
N ILE A 584 15.49 -7.03 -15.70
CA ILE A 584 16.19 -7.14 -14.43
C ILE A 584 16.20 -5.80 -13.68
N ASN A 585 16.30 -5.81 -12.37
CA ASN A 585 16.67 -4.62 -11.58
C ASN A 585 18.09 -4.78 -11.01
N SER A 586 18.73 -3.66 -10.68
CA SER A 586 20.19 -3.58 -10.40
C SER A 586 20.83 -4.81 -9.74
N TYR A 587 21.91 -5.34 -10.34
CA TYR A 587 22.73 -6.41 -9.75
C TYR A 587 23.24 -6.12 -8.33
N ALA A 588 23.22 -4.87 -7.87
CA ALA A 588 23.66 -4.47 -6.52
C ALA A 588 22.77 -5.02 -5.39
N THR A 589 21.55 -5.46 -5.68
CA THR A 589 20.55 -5.91 -4.69
C THR A 589 20.42 -7.43 -4.58
N CYS A 590 21.32 -8.17 -5.24
CA CYS A 590 21.40 -9.62 -5.42
C CYS A 590 21.02 -10.54 -4.24
N ASN A 591 21.17 -10.07 -2.99
CA ASN A 591 20.89 -10.84 -1.77
C ASN A 591 19.61 -10.40 -1.03
N ASN A 592 18.82 -9.47 -1.61
CA ASN A 592 17.60 -8.98 -1.01
C ASN A 592 16.40 -9.36 -1.90
N PRO A 593 15.54 -10.31 -1.46
CA PRO A 593 14.38 -10.73 -2.24
C PRO A 593 13.38 -9.60 -2.49
N ASP A 594 13.32 -8.58 -1.61
CA ASP A 594 12.43 -7.43 -1.77
C ASP A 594 12.95 -6.39 -2.78
N LEU A 595 14.20 -6.53 -3.24
CA LEU A 595 14.87 -5.56 -4.10
C LEU A 595 15.54 -6.20 -5.31
N TYR A 596 15.46 -7.51 -5.53
CA TYR A 596 15.95 -8.17 -6.75
C TYR A 596 14.77 -8.77 -7.51
N SER A 597 14.75 -8.59 -8.84
CA SER A 597 13.67 -9.07 -9.69
C SER A 597 14.20 -9.28 -11.10
N GLU A 598 14.07 -10.50 -11.60
CA GLU A 598 14.47 -10.82 -12.98
C GLU A 598 13.51 -11.82 -13.63
N CYS A 599 13.22 -11.60 -14.91
CA CYS A 599 12.49 -12.53 -15.78
C CYS A 599 13.26 -12.68 -17.09
N ASP A 600 13.63 -13.90 -17.47
CA ASP A 600 14.43 -14.15 -18.66
C ASP A 600 13.81 -15.17 -19.63
N PHE A 601 14.10 -14.95 -20.90
CA PHE A 601 14.23 -15.99 -21.91
C PHE A 601 15.73 -16.13 -22.22
N GLU A 602 16.31 -17.29 -21.96
CA GLU A 602 17.71 -17.58 -22.30
C GLU A 602 17.79 -18.77 -23.26
N TYR A 603 18.19 -18.50 -24.50
CA TYR A 603 18.45 -19.55 -25.48
C TYR A 603 19.93 -19.88 -25.54
N LEU A 604 20.21 -21.17 -25.37
CA LEU A 604 21.55 -21.73 -25.36
C LEU A 604 21.67 -22.74 -26.52
N PRO A 605 22.12 -22.31 -27.70
CA PRO A 605 22.25 -23.19 -28.86
C PRO A 605 23.29 -24.31 -28.64
N TRP A 606 24.23 -24.15 -27.71
CA TRP A 606 25.31 -25.12 -27.47
C TRP A 606 25.65 -25.35 -25.97
N ASP A 607 24.64 -25.22 -25.10
CA ASP A 607 24.64 -25.41 -23.63
C ASP A 607 25.87 -24.85 -22.88
N ALA A 608 25.75 -23.61 -22.43
CA ALA A 608 26.71 -22.90 -21.60
C ALA A 608 26.78 -23.40 -20.14
N TRP A 609 25.78 -24.15 -19.64
CA TRP A 609 25.64 -24.48 -18.20
C TRP A 609 26.15 -25.89 -17.82
N HIS A 610 26.80 -26.60 -18.75
CA HIS A 610 27.62 -27.82 -18.56
C HIS A 610 26.96 -29.09 -18.02
N TRP A 611 26.04 -29.74 -18.77
CA TRP A 611 25.80 -31.19 -18.57
C TRP A 611 24.96 -31.88 -19.65
N GLU A 612 24.16 -31.18 -20.46
CA GLU A 612 23.18 -31.82 -21.35
C GLU A 612 23.60 -31.88 -22.82
N ARG A 613 24.53 -31.02 -23.25
CA ARG A 613 25.06 -31.01 -24.64
C ARG A 613 24.00 -30.81 -25.72
N GLN A 614 22.94 -30.07 -25.40
CA GLN A 614 21.77 -29.91 -26.26
C GLN A 614 21.38 -28.44 -26.42
N LYS A 615 20.67 -28.14 -27.52
CA LYS A 615 20.03 -26.84 -27.77
C LYS A 615 18.89 -26.68 -26.78
N THR A 616 18.91 -25.64 -25.96
CA THR A 616 17.98 -25.51 -24.85
C THR A 616 17.50 -24.08 -24.70
N MET A 617 16.18 -23.90 -24.64
CA MET A 617 15.54 -22.66 -24.21
C MET A 617 15.22 -22.75 -22.72
N TYR A 618 15.64 -21.76 -21.95
CA TYR A 618 15.28 -21.56 -20.56
C TYR A 618 14.33 -20.36 -20.43
N THR A 619 13.38 -20.49 -19.50
CA THR A 619 12.64 -19.35 -18.96
C THR A 619 12.80 -19.38 -17.46
N THR A 620 13.31 -18.31 -16.87
CA THR A 620 13.60 -18.21 -15.45
C THR A 620 12.97 -16.96 -14.87
N THR A 621 12.47 -17.10 -13.65
CA THR A 621 12.12 -15.98 -12.79
C THR A 621 12.97 -16.06 -11.54
N TRP A 622 13.71 -14.99 -11.26
CA TRP A 622 14.60 -14.91 -10.10
C TRP A 622 14.01 -13.97 -9.05
N GLU A 623 14.03 -14.44 -7.81
CA GLU A 623 13.69 -13.66 -6.61
C GLU A 623 14.98 -13.07 -5.98
N THR A 624 16.09 -13.81 -6.05
CA THR A 624 17.44 -13.35 -5.73
C THR A 624 18.41 -14.01 -6.70
N CYS A 625 19.69 -13.63 -6.72
CA CYS A 625 20.69 -14.32 -7.57
C CYS A 625 20.92 -15.80 -7.20
N GLU A 626 20.39 -16.26 -6.06
CA GLU A 626 20.51 -17.64 -5.59
C GLU A 626 19.19 -18.40 -5.65
N ILE A 627 18.06 -17.69 -5.62
CA ILE A 627 16.71 -18.27 -5.58
C ILE A 627 15.99 -17.95 -6.89
N ARG A 628 15.70 -19.01 -7.63
CA ARG A 628 14.98 -18.97 -8.89
C ARG A 628 14.07 -20.16 -9.07
N ASP A 629 13.11 -20.00 -9.95
CA ASP A 629 12.48 -21.14 -10.60
C ASP A 629 12.55 -20.96 -12.13
N HIS A 630 12.90 -22.06 -12.79
CA HIS A 630 13.15 -22.09 -14.22
C HIS A 630 12.53 -23.34 -14.84
N GLN A 631 12.10 -23.21 -16.09
CA GLN A 631 11.77 -24.33 -16.95
C GLN A 631 12.62 -24.30 -18.20
N LYS A 632 12.73 -25.47 -18.83
CA LYS A 632 13.49 -25.60 -20.06
C LYS A 632 12.83 -26.53 -21.07
N GLN A 633 13.09 -26.27 -22.33
CA GLN A 633 12.77 -27.19 -23.42
C GLN A 633 14.01 -27.44 -24.27
N VAL A 634 14.31 -28.72 -24.46
CA VAL A 634 15.47 -29.20 -25.20
C VAL A 634 15.09 -29.41 -26.66
N ARG A 635 15.34 -28.39 -27.49
CA ARG A 635 15.16 -28.39 -28.95
C ARG A 635 15.80 -27.13 -29.52
N SER A 636 16.02 -27.11 -30.84
CA SER A 636 16.39 -25.88 -31.53
C SER A 636 15.21 -24.89 -31.51
N TYR A 637 15.53 -23.62 -31.27
CA TYR A 637 14.69 -22.45 -31.50
C TYR A 637 15.33 -21.52 -32.54
N GLU A 638 16.20 -22.05 -33.41
CA GLU A 638 16.76 -21.27 -34.52
C GLU A 638 15.63 -20.72 -35.39
N GLY A 639 15.66 -19.41 -35.63
CA GLY A 639 14.61 -18.72 -36.36
C GLY A 639 13.89 -17.65 -35.54
N TRP A 640 12.90 -17.02 -36.19
CA TRP A 640 12.07 -15.97 -35.58
C TRP A 640 11.01 -16.54 -34.67
N HIS A 641 10.94 -15.98 -33.46
CA HIS A 641 9.95 -16.33 -32.45
C HIS A 641 9.35 -15.07 -31.81
N ASP A 642 8.05 -15.12 -31.54
CA ASP A 642 7.37 -14.11 -30.71
C ASP A 642 7.45 -14.56 -29.25
N LEU A 643 8.27 -13.88 -28.45
CA LEU A 643 8.48 -14.16 -27.03
C LEU A 643 7.57 -13.24 -26.22
N ILE A 644 6.75 -13.81 -25.35
CA ILE A 644 5.82 -13.05 -24.52
C ILE A 644 5.87 -13.57 -23.09
N TYR A 645 5.95 -12.69 -22.10
CA TYR A 645 5.58 -13.05 -20.73
C TYR A 645 4.67 -12.01 -20.09
N THR A 646 3.88 -12.46 -19.14
CA THR A 646 2.84 -11.67 -18.50
C THR A 646 3.06 -11.62 -17.00
N VAL A 647 3.13 -10.43 -16.44
CA VAL A 647 3.29 -10.17 -15.01
C VAL A 647 2.04 -9.47 -14.50
N VAL A 648 1.40 -10.06 -13.48
CA VAL A 648 0.29 -9.45 -12.75
C VAL A 648 0.55 -9.71 -11.28
N ASP A 649 0.55 -8.65 -10.47
CA ASP A 649 0.75 -8.78 -9.02
C ASP A 649 -0.16 -9.84 -8.40
N GLY A 650 0.46 -10.78 -7.69
CA GLY A 650 -0.22 -11.86 -7.00
C GLY A 650 -0.75 -12.97 -7.92
N GLN A 651 -0.33 -13.00 -9.19
CA GLN A 651 -0.61 -14.07 -10.13
C GLN A 651 0.69 -14.70 -10.66
N PRO A 652 0.66 -15.98 -11.06
CA PRO A 652 1.80 -16.64 -11.69
C PRO A 652 2.29 -15.91 -12.95
N VAL A 653 3.62 -15.74 -13.09
CA VAL A 653 4.21 -15.25 -14.35
C VAL A 653 4.04 -16.31 -15.42
N LYS A 654 3.57 -15.95 -16.61
CA LYS A 654 3.36 -16.90 -17.72
C LYS A 654 4.22 -16.53 -18.90
N TYR A 655 4.99 -17.49 -19.39
CA TYR A 655 5.85 -17.38 -20.56
C TYR A 655 5.21 -18.08 -21.75
N TYR A 656 5.25 -17.45 -22.92
CA TYR A 656 4.74 -17.95 -24.17
C TYR A 656 5.77 -17.78 -25.28
N ILE A 657 5.86 -18.79 -26.15
CA ILE A 657 6.64 -18.73 -27.40
C ILE A 657 5.67 -19.02 -28.55
N ASP A 658 5.60 -18.09 -29.51
CA ASP A 658 4.68 -18.15 -30.65
C ASP A 658 3.20 -18.32 -30.25
N GLY A 659 2.84 -17.82 -29.07
CA GLY A 659 1.49 -17.90 -28.50
C GLY A 659 1.16 -19.23 -27.83
N GLN A 660 2.10 -20.17 -27.79
CA GLN A 660 1.99 -21.40 -27.01
C GLN A 660 2.55 -21.17 -25.61
N LEU A 661 1.82 -21.58 -24.57
CA LEU A 661 2.30 -21.50 -23.19
C LEU A 661 3.54 -22.39 -23.03
N PHE A 662 4.66 -21.76 -22.66
CA PHE A 662 5.92 -22.43 -22.40
C PHE A 662 6.06 -22.82 -20.93
N HIS A 663 5.75 -21.89 -20.02
CA HIS A 663 5.87 -22.07 -18.58
C HIS A 663 4.88 -21.19 -17.82
N THR A 664 4.35 -21.70 -16.71
CA THR A 664 3.66 -20.92 -15.66
C THR A 664 4.50 -21.01 -14.40
N GLN A 665 5.00 -19.87 -13.96
CA GLN A 665 5.82 -19.68 -12.78
C GLN A 665 4.91 -19.34 -11.59
N GLU A 666 4.69 -20.30 -10.70
CA GLU A 666 3.77 -20.17 -9.56
C GLU A 666 4.43 -19.60 -8.30
N ARG A 667 5.77 -19.51 -8.26
CA ARG A 667 6.53 -19.35 -7.02
C ARG A 667 7.09 -17.94 -6.83
N PHE A 668 7.49 -17.27 -7.91
CA PHE A 668 8.18 -15.97 -7.86
C PHE A 668 7.59 -15.02 -8.90
N GLN A 669 7.62 -13.73 -8.62
CA GLN A 669 7.24 -12.65 -9.53
C GLN A 669 8.14 -11.43 -9.32
N PRO A 670 8.25 -10.51 -10.28
CA PRO A 670 8.94 -9.23 -10.06
C PRO A 670 8.25 -8.38 -8.98
N ASP A 671 8.98 -8.08 -7.90
CA ASP A 671 8.50 -7.29 -6.75
C ASP A 671 8.89 -5.80 -6.82
N SER A 672 9.63 -5.42 -7.86
CA SER A 672 10.08 -4.04 -8.10
C SER A 672 10.19 -3.72 -9.59
N ASP A 673 10.37 -2.45 -9.93
CA ASP A 673 10.49 -2.02 -11.32
C ASP A 673 11.82 -2.48 -11.93
N VAL A 674 11.77 -2.93 -13.18
CA VAL A 674 12.86 -3.55 -13.92
C VAL A 674 13.19 -2.77 -15.20
N ASN A 675 14.41 -2.94 -15.71
CA ASN A 675 14.79 -2.52 -17.06
C ASN A 675 14.41 -3.60 -18.09
N ILE A 676 14.33 -3.26 -19.37
CA ILE A 676 14.25 -4.24 -20.47
C ILE A 676 15.62 -4.38 -21.09
N SER A 677 16.08 -5.61 -21.34
CA SER A 677 17.43 -5.91 -21.83
C SER A 677 17.46 -6.99 -22.90
N PHE A 678 18.38 -6.81 -23.84
CA PHE A 678 18.81 -7.83 -24.80
C PHE A 678 20.31 -8.01 -24.68
N ALA A 679 20.76 -9.26 -24.56
CA ALA A 679 22.19 -9.56 -24.52
C ALA A 679 22.52 -10.81 -25.34
N ASN A 680 23.74 -10.82 -25.86
CA ASN A 680 24.35 -12.00 -26.43
C ASN A 680 25.77 -12.09 -25.88
N TRP A 681 26.05 -13.15 -25.13
CA TRP A 681 27.27 -13.26 -24.33
C TRP A 681 27.71 -14.71 -24.17
N ILE A 682 28.96 -14.92 -23.72
CA ILE A 682 29.58 -16.23 -23.60
C ILE A 682 29.89 -16.50 -22.13
N TYR A 683 29.37 -17.58 -21.55
CA TYR A 683 29.59 -17.87 -20.12
C TYR A 683 30.96 -18.49 -19.82
N GLN A 684 31.41 -19.45 -20.62
CA GLN A 684 32.70 -20.14 -20.45
C GLN A 684 33.44 -20.29 -21.77
N ASN A 685 34.76 -20.11 -21.73
CA ASN A 685 35.62 -20.34 -22.90
C ASN A 685 35.90 -21.82 -23.11
N ILE A 686 35.90 -22.23 -24.39
CA ILE A 686 36.55 -23.47 -24.80
C ILE A 686 38.05 -23.35 -24.51
N THR A 687 38.57 -24.25 -23.67
CA THR A 687 40.01 -24.50 -23.60
C THR A 687 40.41 -25.33 -24.83
N GLY A 688 40.89 -24.67 -25.89
CA GLY A 688 41.27 -25.32 -27.15
C GLY A 688 42.19 -24.45 -28.02
N SER A 689 42.96 -25.09 -28.93
CA SER A 689 43.95 -24.44 -29.79
C SER A 689 43.37 -23.74 -31.05
N ASN A 690 42.05 -23.70 -31.20
CA ASN A 690 41.40 -23.10 -32.37
C ASN A 690 41.26 -21.57 -32.19
N THR A 691 42.05 -20.81 -32.94
CA THR A 691 42.09 -19.34 -32.92
C THR A 691 41.18 -18.68 -33.96
N THR A 692 40.28 -19.44 -34.59
CA THR A 692 39.36 -18.90 -35.61
C THR A 692 38.31 -18.03 -34.92
N VAL A 693 38.19 -16.77 -35.36
CA VAL A 693 37.17 -15.84 -34.88
C VAL A 693 35.78 -16.34 -35.28
N ARG A 694 34.87 -16.34 -34.32
CA ARG A 694 33.50 -16.82 -34.43
C ARG A 694 32.55 -15.73 -33.97
N THR A 695 31.45 -15.59 -34.69
CA THR A 695 30.41 -14.61 -34.40
C THR A 695 29.06 -15.27 -34.50
N THR A 696 28.25 -15.11 -33.46
CA THR A 696 26.82 -15.47 -33.41
C THR A 696 26.03 -14.18 -33.35
N THR A 697 24.85 -14.11 -33.97
CA THR A 697 24.03 -12.90 -33.94
C THR A 697 22.56 -13.22 -33.68
N MET A 698 22.14 -12.99 -32.44
CA MET A 698 20.72 -12.84 -32.10
C MET A 698 20.19 -11.60 -32.79
N LYS A 699 18.96 -11.65 -33.32
CA LYS A 699 18.33 -10.48 -33.95
C LYS A 699 17.02 -10.13 -33.28
N VAL A 700 16.65 -8.86 -33.29
CA VAL A 700 15.40 -8.37 -32.71
C VAL A 700 14.71 -7.47 -33.74
N ASP A 701 13.43 -7.75 -34.00
CA ASP A 701 12.59 -7.00 -34.93
C ASP A 701 11.88 -5.85 -34.20
N TRP A 702 11.16 -6.15 -33.12
CA TRP A 702 10.48 -5.15 -32.29
C TRP A 702 10.42 -5.60 -30.84
N VAL A 703 10.22 -4.64 -29.94
CA VAL A 703 9.89 -4.86 -28.52
C VAL A 703 8.65 -4.06 -28.13
N TYR A 704 7.86 -4.60 -27.21
CA TYR A 704 6.59 -4.04 -26.80
C TYR A 704 6.32 -4.33 -25.31
N HIS A 705 5.82 -3.32 -24.59
CA HIS A 705 5.29 -3.48 -23.24
C HIS A 705 3.94 -2.78 -23.10
N ALA A 706 2.93 -3.55 -22.70
CA ALA A 706 1.62 -3.04 -22.30
C ALA A 706 1.52 -3.05 -20.77
N LYS A 707 1.66 -1.89 -20.15
CA LYS A 707 1.59 -1.73 -18.70
C LYS A 707 0.21 -2.13 -18.17
N ASP A 708 0.20 -2.92 -17.09
CA ASP A 708 -0.97 -3.35 -16.33
C ASP A 708 -2.06 -4.07 -17.18
N VAL A 709 -1.70 -4.56 -18.37
CA VAL A 709 -2.62 -5.23 -19.30
C VAL A 709 -2.03 -6.56 -19.75
N ILE A 710 -2.86 -7.61 -19.70
CA ILE A 710 -2.55 -8.92 -20.27
C ILE A 710 -3.11 -9.02 -21.69
N LEU A 711 -2.22 -9.20 -22.66
CA LEU A 711 -2.53 -9.31 -24.08
C LEU A 711 -2.20 -10.71 -24.61
N SER A 712 -3.02 -11.18 -25.55
CA SER A 712 -2.67 -12.37 -26.33
C SER A 712 -1.63 -12.04 -27.40
N ARG A 713 -0.98 -13.06 -27.97
CA ARG A 713 -0.09 -12.89 -29.13
C ARG A 713 -0.76 -12.14 -30.28
N ALA A 714 -2.02 -12.44 -30.57
CA ALA A 714 -2.76 -11.80 -31.66
C ALA A 714 -2.94 -10.30 -31.40
N ASP A 715 -3.24 -9.93 -30.16
CA ASP A 715 -3.41 -8.54 -29.76
C ASP A 715 -2.08 -7.78 -29.82
N VAL A 716 -0.99 -8.38 -29.33
CA VAL A 716 0.36 -7.81 -29.43
C VAL A 716 0.73 -7.55 -30.91
N LEU A 717 0.54 -8.54 -31.78
CA LEU A 717 0.84 -8.39 -33.20
C LEU A 717 -0.04 -7.33 -33.89
N ALA A 718 -1.32 -7.23 -33.52
CA ALA A 718 -2.20 -6.18 -34.01
C ALA A 718 -1.73 -4.79 -33.55
N MET A 719 -1.28 -4.65 -32.31
CA MET A 719 -0.72 -3.40 -31.80
C MET A 719 0.56 -3.00 -32.53
N VAL A 720 1.49 -3.93 -32.72
CA VAL A 720 2.73 -3.70 -33.48
C VAL A 720 2.41 -3.29 -34.92
N ALA A 721 1.47 -3.97 -35.59
CA ALA A 721 1.05 -3.61 -36.94
C ALA A 721 0.42 -2.22 -37.00
N ASN A 722 -0.38 -1.84 -35.99
CA ASN A 722 -0.95 -0.50 -35.89
C ASN A 722 0.14 0.56 -35.73
N PHE A 723 1.14 0.35 -34.86
CA PHE A 723 2.25 1.29 -34.71
C PHE A 723 3.04 1.46 -36.01
N ARG A 724 3.40 0.35 -36.67
CA ARG A 724 4.08 0.38 -37.97
C ARG A 724 3.26 1.11 -39.03
N SER A 725 1.97 0.79 -39.17
CA SER A 725 1.09 1.45 -40.16
C SER A 725 0.84 2.93 -39.88
N GLY A 726 0.87 3.33 -38.61
CA GLY A 726 0.81 4.72 -38.17
C GLY A 726 2.14 5.46 -38.30
N GLY A 727 3.19 4.79 -38.76
CA GLY A 727 4.53 5.36 -38.89
C GLY A 727 5.22 5.63 -37.56
N VAL A 728 4.75 5.04 -36.45
CA VAL A 728 5.38 5.15 -35.13
C VAL A 728 6.59 4.24 -35.10
N LEU A 729 7.76 4.85 -35.01
CA LEU A 729 9.06 4.19 -34.93
C LEU A 729 9.40 3.75 -33.51
N ARG A 730 8.98 4.57 -32.54
CA ARG A 730 9.23 4.35 -31.12
C ARG A 730 8.18 5.10 -30.30
N LYS A 731 7.75 4.50 -29.19
CA LYS A 731 6.91 5.09 -28.14
C LYS A 731 7.44 4.67 -26.79
N ASN A 732 7.71 5.62 -25.90
CA ASN A 732 8.07 5.33 -24.52
C ASN A 732 7.42 6.37 -23.57
N LEU A 733 7.75 6.35 -22.28
CA LEU A 733 7.26 7.33 -21.29
C LEU A 733 7.64 8.81 -21.58
N ALA A 734 8.62 9.06 -22.44
CA ALA A 734 9.08 10.38 -22.86
C ALA A 734 8.45 10.87 -24.18
N GLY A 735 7.65 10.05 -24.89
CA GLY A 735 6.91 10.44 -26.10
C GLY A 735 7.07 9.50 -27.30
N GLU A 736 6.50 9.91 -28.44
CA GLU A 736 6.48 9.15 -29.70
C GLU A 736 7.43 9.75 -30.76
N ARG A 737 8.10 8.88 -31.54
CA ARG A 737 8.91 9.23 -32.72
C ARG A 737 8.25 8.62 -33.97
N VAL A 738 8.08 9.40 -35.05
CA VAL A 738 7.41 8.97 -36.30
C VAL A 738 8.28 9.19 -37.56
N VAL A 739 8.09 8.38 -38.62
CA VAL A 739 8.82 8.49 -39.91
C VAL A 739 8.42 9.75 -40.70
N SER A 740 9.39 10.47 -41.27
CA SER A 740 9.15 11.56 -42.23
C SER A 740 9.58 11.21 -43.68
N GLY A 741 8.67 10.60 -44.48
CA GLY A 741 8.56 10.60 -45.98
C GLY A 741 9.19 9.42 -46.79
N PRO A 742 8.90 9.23 -48.11
CA PRO A 742 7.71 9.57 -48.92
C PRO A 742 7.04 8.32 -49.60
N VAL A 743 5.72 8.22 -49.51
CA VAL A 743 4.85 7.42 -50.41
C VAL A 743 4.85 8.09 -51.80
N ASN A 744 4.56 7.39 -52.93
CA ASN A 744 4.23 8.08 -54.19
C ASN A 744 3.08 9.04 -53.87
N PRO A 745 3.35 10.34 -53.69
CA PRO A 745 2.34 11.25 -53.21
C PRO A 745 1.26 11.25 -54.26
N LEU A 746 -0.01 11.28 -53.85
CA LEU A 746 -1.04 11.65 -54.81
C LEU A 746 -0.61 12.99 -55.43
N PRO A 747 -0.78 13.19 -56.75
CA PRO A 747 -0.46 14.48 -57.36
C PRO A 747 -1.17 15.56 -56.56
N THR A 748 -0.49 16.63 -56.20
CA THR A 748 -1.18 17.76 -55.58
C THR A 748 -1.94 18.48 -56.68
N VAL A 749 -3.21 18.76 -56.45
CA VAL A 749 -4.03 19.60 -57.32
C VAL A 749 -4.69 20.64 -56.45
N ALA A 750 -4.72 21.87 -56.95
CA ALA A 750 -5.44 22.96 -56.33
C ALA A 750 -6.11 23.77 -57.41
N ILE A 751 -7.39 24.07 -57.23
CA ILE A 751 -8.08 25.08 -58.03
C ILE A 751 -7.61 26.44 -57.51
N THR A 752 -6.85 27.17 -58.33
CA THR A 752 -6.31 28.49 -58.01
C THR A 752 -7.25 29.62 -58.38
N SER A 753 -8.22 29.35 -59.26
CA SER A 753 -9.40 30.17 -59.52
C SER A 753 -10.49 29.25 -60.03
N PRO A 754 -11.77 29.42 -59.66
CA PRO A 754 -12.24 30.35 -58.64
C PRO A 754 -11.94 29.86 -57.22
N SER A 755 -11.93 30.75 -56.22
CA SER A 755 -11.76 30.34 -54.82
C SER A 755 -12.98 29.55 -54.30
N ASN A 756 -12.79 28.73 -53.25
CA ASN A 756 -13.91 28.04 -52.61
C ASN A 756 -14.88 29.05 -51.98
N GLY A 757 -16.16 28.94 -52.33
CA GLY A 757 -17.20 29.90 -52.00
C GLY A 757 -17.22 31.14 -52.90
N ALA A 758 -16.47 31.17 -54.00
CA ALA A 758 -16.47 32.33 -54.90
C ALA A 758 -17.87 32.62 -55.42
N LEU A 759 -18.18 33.90 -55.43
CA LEU A 759 -19.50 34.43 -55.74
C LEU A 759 -19.43 35.16 -57.07
N PHE A 760 -20.30 34.78 -57.99
CA PHE A 760 -20.38 35.38 -59.31
C PHE A 760 -21.78 35.95 -59.54
N THR A 761 -21.88 37.01 -60.32
CA THR A 761 -23.17 37.57 -60.72
C THR A 761 -23.63 36.95 -62.05
N PRO A 762 -24.88 36.46 -62.14
CA PRO A 762 -25.38 35.85 -63.37
C PRO A 762 -25.65 36.90 -64.47
N PRO A 763 -25.37 36.60 -65.75
CA PRO A 763 -24.67 35.41 -66.24
C PRO A 763 -23.15 35.49 -65.98
N ALA A 764 -22.60 34.42 -65.39
CA ALA A 764 -21.19 34.38 -65.01
C ALA A 764 -20.33 33.67 -66.06
N ASN A 765 -19.11 34.18 -66.29
CA ASN A 765 -18.05 33.48 -67.02
C ASN A 765 -16.96 33.14 -66.01
N ILE A 766 -16.84 31.85 -65.68
CA ILE A 766 -15.98 31.37 -64.59
C ILE A 766 -14.72 30.77 -65.21
N VAL A 767 -13.58 31.41 -64.97
CA VAL A 767 -12.26 30.89 -65.35
C VAL A 767 -11.79 29.94 -64.26
N ILE A 768 -11.70 28.66 -64.60
CA ILE A 768 -11.23 27.60 -63.72
C ILE A 768 -9.76 27.35 -64.03
N ASN A 769 -8.87 27.86 -63.18
CA ASN A 769 -7.44 27.59 -63.22
C ASN A 769 -7.12 26.56 -62.15
N ALA A 770 -6.28 25.58 -62.49
CA ALA A 770 -5.71 24.67 -61.53
C ALA A 770 -4.19 24.63 -61.65
N THR A 771 -3.54 24.51 -60.50
CA THR A 771 -2.16 24.04 -60.43
C THR A 771 -2.21 22.57 -60.09
N ALA A 772 -1.45 21.77 -60.82
CA ALA A 772 -1.17 20.41 -60.43
C ALA A 772 0.34 20.21 -60.42
N SER A 773 0.84 19.57 -59.38
CA SER A 773 2.25 19.20 -59.26
C SER A 773 2.38 17.84 -58.63
N ASP A 774 3.37 17.10 -59.09
CA ASP A 774 3.67 15.77 -58.59
C ASP A 774 5.18 15.63 -58.46
N ASN A 775 5.65 14.65 -57.70
CA ASN A 775 7.08 14.33 -57.64
C ASN A 775 7.59 13.69 -58.95
N GLY A 776 6.70 13.20 -59.81
CA GLY A 776 6.90 12.87 -61.21
C GLY A 776 6.41 13.97 -62.16
N SER A 777 5.50 13.62 -63.08
CA SER A 777 4.91 14.56 -64.03
C SER A 777 3.39 14.41 -64.06
N ILE A 778 2.68 15.52 -64.27
CA ILE A 778 1.22 15.49 -64.43
C ILE A 778 0.87 15.15 -65.87
N THR A 779 0.06 14.11 -66.06
CA THR A 779 -0.46 13.66 -67.36
C THR A 779 -1.66 14.50 -67.80
N SER A 780 -2.55 14.85 -66.88
CA SER A 780 -3.74 15.68 -67.18
C SER A 780 -4.41 16.25 -65.95
N VAL A 781 -5.16 17.34 -66.12
CA VAL A 781 -6.16 17.84 -65.16
C VAL A 781 -7.55 17.85 -65.80
N ALA A 782 -8.49 17.08 -65.25
CA ALA A 782 -9.88 17.04 -65.69
C ALA A 782 -10.76 17.92 -64.78
N PHE A 783 -11.58 18.79 -65.39
CA PHE A 783 -12.50 19.69 -64.70
C PHE A 783 -13.94 19.18 -64.77
N TYR A 784 -14.64 19.13 -63.64
CA TYR A 784 -16.03 18.64 -63.51
C TYR A 784 -16.93 19.67 -62.83
N ASN A 785 -18.25 19.55 -63.07
CA ASN A 785 -19.32 20.08 -62.22
C ASN A 785 -20.02 18.90 -61.53
N GLY A 786 -19.76 18.72 -60.23
CA GLY A 786 -20.11 17.50 -59.50
C GLY A 786 -19.45 16.29 -60.15
N THR A 787 -20.25 15.36 -60.67
CA THR A 787 -19.77 14.18 -61.42
C THR A 787 -19.71 14.39 -62.94
N THR A 788 -20.19 15.53 -63.45
CA THR A 788 -20.26 15.80 -64.88
C THR A 788 -18.95 16.40 -65.38
N LEU A 789 -18.25 15.71 -66.28
CA LEU A 789 -17.02 16.22 -66.90
C LEU A 789 -17.32 17.45 -67.75
N LEU A 790 -16.60 18.55 -67.51
CA LEU A 790 -16.67 19.79 -68.29
C LEU A 790 -15.57 19.81 -69.37
N SER A 791 -14.32 19.51 -68.98
CA SER A 791 -13.16 19.53 -69.88
C SER A 791 -11.99 18.73 -69.31
N THR A 792 -10.97 18.45 -70.12
CA THR A 792 -9.68 17.91 -69.68
C THR A 792 -8.57 18.69 -70.35
N ASP A 793 -7.60 19.15 -69.56
CA ASP A 793 -6.43 19.88 -70.02
C ASP A 793 -5.16 19.06 -69.74
N THR A 794 -4.34 18.87 -70.76
CA THR A 794 -3.13 18.05 -70.72
C THR A 794 -1.85 18.88 -70.68
N SER A 795 -1.96 20.22 -70.60
CA SER A 795 -0.79 21.11 -70.60
C SER A 795 -0.90 22.20 -69.54
N SER A 796 0.13 22.34 -68.71
CA SER A 796 0.23 23.45 -67.75
C SER A 796 0.50 24.78 -68.48
N PRO A 797 -0.13 25.91 -68.09
CA PRO A 797 -1.06 26.08 -66.97
C PRO A 797 -2.45 25.52 -67.28
N TYR A 798 -2.97 24.68 -66.37
CA TYR A 798 -4.27 24.02 -66.57
C TYR A 798 -5.42 25.00 -66.39
N SER A 799 -6.22 25.18 -67.43
CA SER A 799 -7.28 26.19 -67.43
C SER A 799 -8.51 25.77 -68.24
N PHE A 800 -9.69 26.16 -67.77
CA PHE A 800 -10.95 25.99 -68.48
C PHE A 800 -11.89 27.18 -68.26
N ASN A 801 -12.43 27.74 -69.34
CA ASN A 801 -13.40 28.85 -69.29
C ASN A 801 -14.84 28.31 -69.36
N TRP A 802 -15.53 28.34 -68.22
CA TRP A 802 -16.94 27.95 -68.12
C TRP A 802 -17.85 29.16 -68.32
N ASN A 803 -18.43 29.29 -69.52
CA ASN A 803 -19.17 30.48 -69.93
C ASN A 803 -20.69 30.35 -69.70
N ASN A 804 -21.37 31.49 -69.53
CA ASN A 804 -22.83 31.63 -69.40
C ASN A 804 -23.45 30.82 -68.25
N VAL A 805 -22.77 30.77 -67.10
CA VAL A 805 -23.25 30.05 -65.91
C VAL A 805 -24.42 30.81 -65.29
N SER A 806 -25.58 30.16 -65.22
CA SER A 806 -26.81 30.70 -64.63
C SER A 806 -26.74 30.78 -63.11
N ALA A 807 -27.67 31.51 -62.47
CA ALA A 807 -27.80 31.53 -61.02
C ALA A 807 -27.93 30.10 -60.44
N GLY A 808 -27.16 29.79 -59.40
CA GLY A 808 -27.13 28.44 -58.83
C GLY A 808 -25.87 28.16 -58.01
N ASN A 809 -25.88 27.03 -57.30
CA ASN A 809 -24.74 26.52 -56.56
C ASN A 809 -24.09 25.41 -57.36
N TYR A 810 -22.78 25.52 -57.61
CA TYR A 810 -22.01 24.58 -58.41
C TYR A 810 -20.84 24.06 -57.62
N THR A 811 -20.48 22.79 -57.81
CA THR A 811 -19.29 22.18 -57.23
C THR A 811 -18.32 21.88 -58.36
N ILE A 812 -17.26 22.66 -58.46
CA ILE A 812 -16.22 22.47 -59.46
C ILE A 812 -15.17 21.52 -58.89
N VAL A 813 -14.85 20.44 -59.60
CA VAL A 813 -13.80 19.49 -59.22
C VAL A 813 -12.68 19.52 -60.27
N ALA A 814 -11.43 19.68 -59.86
CA ALA A 814 -10.25 19.49 -60.68
C ALA A 814 -9.54 18.20 -60.24
N ARG A 815 -9.46 17.21 -61.13
CA ARG A 815 -8.79 15.93 -60.91
C ARG A 815 -7.46 15.92 -61.64
N ALA A 816 -6.34 15.94 -60.93
CA ALA A 816 -5.03 15.70 -61.54
C ALA A 816 -4.75 14.21 -61.63
N THR A 817 -4.03 13.80 -62.67
CA THR A 817 -3.52 12.44 -62.87
C THR A 817 -2.02 12.53 -63.14
N ASP A 818 -1.19 11.85 -62.35
CA ASP A 818 0.26 11.81 -62.55
C ASP A 818 0.66 10.83 -63.67
N ASN A 819 1.97 10.67 -63.89
CA ASN A 819 2.54 9.75 -64.88
C ASN A 819 2.61 8.30 -64.41
N GLN A 820 2.20 8.02 -63.16
CA GLN A 820 2.12 6.70 -62.55
C GLN A 820 0.65 6.24 -62.35
N GLY A 821 -0.32 7.06 -62.77
CA GLY A 821 -1.74 6.78 -62.72
C GLY A 821 -2.43 7.16 -61.40
N ALA A 822 -1.72 7.77 -60.44
CA ALA A 822 -2.31 8.27 -59.21
C ALA A 822 -3.13 9.52 -59.50
N THR A 823 -4.27 9.66 -58.82
CA THR A 823 -5.19 10.78 -59.00
C THR A 823 -5.49 11.48 -57.70
N ALA A 824 -5.58 12.80 -57.74
CA ALA A 824 -6.11 13.60 -56.63
C ALA A 824 -7.15 14.59 -57.14
N ASP A 825 -8.09 14.91 -56.27
CA ASP A 825 -9.15 15.89 -56.53
C ASP A 825 -8.96 17.12 -55.65
N ALA A 826 -9.16 18.29 -56.25
CA ALA A 826 -9.49 19.52 -55.55
C ALA A 826 -10.91 19.90 -55.92
N GLN A 827 -11.70 20.33 -54.95
CA GLN A 827 -13.04 20.84 -55.21
C GLN A 827 -13.23 22.22 -54.61
N VAL A 828 -13.97 23.06 -55.32
CA VAL A 828 -14.45 24.35 -54.84
C VAL A 828 -15.94 24.45 -55.13
N SER A 829 -16.70 24.93 -54.17
CA SER A 829 -18.08 25.33 -54.42
C SER A 829 -18.09 26.78 -54.90
N VAL A 830 -18.89 27.10 -55.92
CA VAL A 830 -19.14 28.47 -56.34
C VAL A 830 -20.62 28.73 -56.37
N VAL A 831 -20.99 29.96 -56.02
CA VAL A 831 -22.38 30.40 -55.97
C VAL A 831 -22.54 31.53 -56.97
N VAL A 832 -23.50 31.39 -57.88
CA VAL A 832 -23.85 32.45 -58.81
C VAL A 832 -25.10 33.16 -58.27
N SER A 833 -24.93 34.30 -57.58
CA SER A 833 -25.98 35.06 -56.88
C SER A 833 -25.72 36.59 -56.87
N SER A 834 -26.67 37.41 -56.35
CA SER A 834 -26.49 38.87 -56.17
C SER A 834 -25.48 39.22 -55.05
N ASN A 835 -25.00 40.49 -55.01
CA ASN A 835 -23.87 40.98 -54.18
C ASN A 835 -23.80 40.35 -52.78
N PRO A 836 -22.81 39.48 -52.51
CA PRO A 836 -22.61 38.89 -51.20
C PRO A 836 -22.03 39.91 -50.21
N PRO A 837 -22.39 39.82 -48.92
CA PRO A 837 -21.84 40.71 -47.90
C PRO A 837 -20.38 40.36 -47.55
N PRO A 838 -19.60 41.31 -46.99
CA PRO A 838 -18.20 41.10 -46.63
C PRO A 838 -18.04 40.07 -45.50
N THR A 839 -16.83 39.60 -45.21
CA THR A 839 -16.51 38.80 -44.02
C THR A 839 -15.82 39.66 -42.96
N VAL A 840 -16.04 39.35 -41.67
CA VAL A 840 -15.35 40.03 -40.56
C VAL A 840 -15.21 39.13 -39.33
N SER A 841 -14.04 39.17 -38.69
CA SER A 841 -13.76 38.49 -37.43
C SER A 841 -12.85 39.34 -36.55
N ILE A 842 -13.14 39.44 -35.26
CA ILE A 842 -12.20 40.00 -34.27
C ILE A 842 -11.06 38.99 -34.07
N THR A 843 -9.81 39.43 -34.22
CA THR A 843 -8.59 38.63 -34.05
C THR A 843 -7.91 38.88 -32.70
N SER A 844 -8.16 40.05 -32.11
CA SER A 844 -7.76 40.39 -30.74
C SER A 844 -8.82 41.32 -30.17
N PRO A 845 -9.23 41.18 -28.90
CA PRO A 845 -8.84 40.12 -27.98
C PRO A 845 -9.43 38.75 -28.38
N THR A 846 -8.83 37.65 -27.89
CA THR A 846 -9.41 36.31 -28.05
C THR A 846 -10.67 36.15 -27.22
N ASN A 847 -11.55 35.22 -27.62
CA ASN A 847 -12.76 34.94 -26.83
C ASN A 847 -12.38 34.45 -25.43
N ASN A 848 -13.06 34.99 -24.42
CA ASN A 848 -12.81 34.84 -22.98
C ASN A 848 -11.49 35.45 -22.48
N ALA A 849 -10.86 36.37 -23.22
CA ALA A 849 -9.68 37.08 -22.71
C ALA A 849 -10.01 37.87 -21.43
N SER A 850 -9.07 37.87 -20.50
CA SER A 850 -9.17 38.60 -19.23
C SER A 850 -8.14 39.74 -19.15
N PHE A 851 -8.56 40.88 -18.62
CA PHE A 851 -7.72 42.08 -18.42
C PHE A 851 -7.88 42.60 -16.99
N ASN A 852 -6.91 43.34 -16.46
CA ASN A 852 -7.03 43.98 -15.15
C ASN A 852 -7.49 45.44 -15.30
N ALA A 853 -8.47 45.85 -14.50
CA ALA A 853 -8.98 47.22 -14.50
C ALA A 853 -7.99 48.21 -13.86
N PRO A 854 -7.85 49.45 -14.37
CA PRO A 854 -8.38 49.90 -15.65
C PRO A 854 -7.56 49.32 -16.83
N ALA A 855 -8.26 48.75 -17.81
CA ALA A 855 -7.62 48.14 -18.98
C ALA A 855 -7.66 49.04 -20.21
N ASN A 856 -6.61 48.99 -21.04
CA ASN A 856 -6.63 49.52 -22.40
C ASN A 856 -6.64 48.33 -23.37
N ILE A 857 -7.78 48.12 -24.04
CA ILE A 857 -8.05 46.90 -24.81
C ILE A 857 -7.92 47.21 -26.30
N ALA A 858 -6.91 46.62 -26.95
CA ALA A 858 -6.74 46.70 -28.39
C ALA A 858 -7.64 45.68 -29.09
N ILE A 859 -8.65 46.17 -29.80
CA ILE A 859 -9.56 45.40 -30.62
C ILE A 859 -9.05 45.45 -32.06
N GLN A 860 -8.74 44.31 -32.64
CA GLN A 860 -8.28 44.15 -34.02
C GLN A 860 -9.26 43.24 -34.74
N ALA A 861 -9.56 43.55 -35.99
CA ALA A 861 -10.41 42.71 -36.82
C ALA A 861 -9.82 42.49 -38.21
N ASN A 862 -9.97 41.27 -38.71
CA ASN A 862 -9.78 40.97 -40.12
C ASN A 862 -11.13 41.07 -40.80
N ALA A 863 -11.21 41.91 -41.83
CA ALA A 863 -12.36 42.00 -42.71
C ALA A 863 -11.90 41.89 -44.16
N SER A 864 -12.61 41.12 -44.97
CA SER A 864 -12.34 40.98 -46.40
C SER A 864 -13.64 40.83 -47.17
N ASP A 865 -13.67 41.44 -48.34
CA ASP A 865 -14.77 41.32 -49.30
C ASP A 865 -14.24 40.55 -50.52
N ASN A 866 -14.94 39.49 -50.89
CA ASN A 866 -14.52 38.57 -51.95
C ASN A 866 -14.79 39.13 -53.36
N ASN A 867 -15.64 40.15 -53.50
CA ASN A 867 -16.00 40.73 -54.80
C ASN A 867 -15.97 42.27 -54.82
N GLY A 868 -15.39 42.88 -53.79
CA GLY A 868 -15.28 44.32 -53.63
C GLY A 868 -14.20 44.73 -52.65
N SER A 869 -14.41 45.85 -51.97
CA SER A 869 -13.47 46.38 -50.97
C SER A 869 -14.22 46.79 -49.72
N ILE A 870 -13.63 46.59 -48.54
CA ILE A 870 -14.21 47.02 -47.27
C ILE A 870 -14.18 48.55 -47.18
N ALA A 871 -15.36 49.15 -47.04
CA ALA A 871 -15.53 50.59 -46.85
C ALA A 871 -15.27 51.02 -45.39
N SER A 872 -15.69 50.21 -44.40
CA SER A 872 -15.39 50.46 -42.98
C SER A 872 -15.60 49.22 -42.10
N VAL A 873 -14.95 49.21 -40.92
CA VAL A 873 -15.19 48.27 -39.82
C VAL A 873 -15.51 49.04 -38.54
N ALA A 874 -16.70 48.81 -37.98
CA ALA A 874 -17.17 49.41 -36.74
C ALA A 874 -17.10 48.42 -35.58
N PHE A 875 -16.53 48.82 -34.44
CA PHE A 875 -16.35 47.99 -33.24
C PHE A 875 -17.36 48.37 -32.17
N TYR A 876 -17.99 47.38 -31.54
CA TYR A 876 -19.08 47.56 -30.56
C TYR A 876 -18.81 46.80 -29.27
N ASN A 877 -19.38 47.29 -28.16
CA ASN A 877 -19.62 46.54 -26.93
C ASN A 877 -21.15 46.43 -26.73
N GLY A 878 -21.70 45.23 -26.93
CA GLY A 878 -23.15 45.03 -27.04
C GLY A 878 -23.71 45.89 -28.18
N THR A 879 -24.65 46.79 -27.87
CA THR A 879 -25.22 47.73 -28.85
C THR A 879 -24.48 49.06 -28.94
N THR A 880 -23.48 49.30 -28.08
CA THR A 880 -22.76 50.57 -27.98
C THR A 880 -21.58 50.59 -28.95
N LEU A 881 -21.57 51.54 -29.89
CA LEU A 881 -20.43 51.76 -30.78
C LEU A 881 -19.23 52.31 -29.99
N LEU A 882 -18.08 51.63 -30.10
CA LEU A 882 -16.81 52.04 -29.50
C LEU A 882 -16.01 52.93 -30.46
N GLY A 883 -15.94 52.54 -31.73
CA GLY A 883 -15.25 53.30 -32.78
C GLY A 883 -15.34 52.63 -34.15
N THR A 884 -14.95 53.35 -35.19
CA THR A 884 -14.96 52.87 -36.59
C THR A 884 -13.60 53.13 -37.22
N ASP A 885 -13.10 52.14 -37.95
CA ASP A 885 -11.87 52.23 -38.74
C ASP A 885 -12.22 52.05 -40.23
N THR A 886 -11.57 52.83 -41.09
CA THR A 886 -11.81 52.83 -42.55
C THR A 886 -10.59 52.33 -43.33
N SER A 887 -9.50 52.00 -42.64
CA SER A 887 -8.26 51.53 -43.26
C SER A 887 -7.75 50.24 -42.63
N SER A 888 -7.43 49.25 -43.46
CA SER A 888 -6.77 48.02 -43.01
C SER A 888 -5.29 48.28 -42.66
N PRO A 889 -4.73 47.68 -41.58
CA PRO A 889 -5.36 46.74 -40.65
C PRO A 889 -6.34 47.42 -39.68
N TYR A 890 -7.57 46.88 -39.60
CA TYR A 890 -8.64 47.50 -38.82
C TYR A 890 -8.43 47.30 -37.32
N SER A 891 -8.34 48.41 -36.59
CA SER A 891 -8.12 48.36 -35.14
C SER A 891 -8.75 49.52 -34.38
N PHE A 892 -9.03 49.29 -33.11
CA PHE A 892 -9.52 50.28 -32.16
C PHE A 892 -9.01 50.00 -30.75
N VAL A 893 -8.54 51.03 -30.03
CA VAL A 893 -8.12 50.89 -28.63
C VAL A 893 -9.18 51.44 -27.70
N TRP A 894 -9.81 50.57 -26.92
CA TRP A 894 -10.79 50.93 -25.91
C TRP A 894 -10.07 51.21 -24.57
N ASN A 895 -9.97 52.48 -24.19
CA ASN A 895 -9.17 52.91 -23.03
C ASN A 895 -9.96 52.96 -21.72
N ASN A 896 -9.26 52.76 -20.59
CA ASN A 896 -9.76 52.88 -19.22
C ASN A 896 -11.01 52.04 -18.95
N VAL A 897 -11.04 50.81 -19.48
CA VAL A 897 -12.16 49.89 -19.28
C VAL A 897 -12.20 49.46 -17.82
N ALA A 898 -13.33 49.72 -17.17
CA ALA A 898 -13.57 49.35 -15.77
C ALA A 898 -13.81 47.84 -15.63
N ALA A 899 -13.74 47.33 -14.39
CA ALA A 899 -14.06 45.94 -14.12
C ALA A 899 -15.49 45.58 -14.54
N GLY A 900 -15.67 44.46 -15.24
CA GLY A 900 -16.93 44.02 -15.80
C GLY A 900 -16.76 42.98 -16.91
N ASN A 901 -17.85 42.34 -17.31
CA ASN A 901 -17.88 41.46 -18.46
C ASN A 901 -18.43 42.21 -19.66
N TYR A 902 -17.76 42.09 -20.80
CA TYR A 902 -18.10 42.80 -22.03
C TYR A 902 -18.22 41.84 -23.20
N THR A 903 -19.02 42.21 -24.20
CA THR A 903 -19.21 41.42 -25.41
C THR A 903 -18.91 42.30 -26.60
N LEU A 904 -17.82 41.99 -27.29
CA LEU A 904 -17.31 42.77 -28.42
C LEU A 904 -17.76 42.17 -29.75
N THR A 905 -18.19 43.02 -30.68
CA THR A 905 -18.48 42.63 -32.07
C THR A 905 -17.89 43.64 -33.04
N ALA A 906 -17.48 43.19 -34.22
CA ALA A 906 -17.06 44.05 -35.33
C ALA A 906 -18.07 43.94 -36.47
N VAL A 907 -18.40 45.06 -37.12
CA VAL A 907 -19.30 45.12 -38.27
C VAL A 907 -18.54 45.67 -39.47
N ALA A 908 -18.33 44.85 -40.49
CA ALA A 908 -17.72 45.30 -41.74
C ALA A 908 -18.81 45.70 -42.74
N THR A 909 -18.57 46.81 -43.45
CA THR A 909 -19.41 47.30 -44.55
C THR A 909 -18.57 47.33 -45.82
N ASP A 910 -19.06 46.75 -46.92
CA ASP A 910 -18.39 46.78 -48.22
C ASP A 910 -18.70 48.04 -49.04
N ASN A 911 -18.09 48.16 -50.22
CA ASN A 911 -18.34 49.23 -51.19
C ASN A 911 -19.69 49.09 -51.92
N GLY A 912 -20.36 47.94 -51.81
CA GLY A 912 -21.73 47.66 -52.26
C GLY A 912 -22.81 47.94 -51.20
N SER A 913 -22.44 48.50 -50.04
CA SER A 913 -23.29 48.74 -48.87
C SER A 913 -23.85 47.50 -48.17
N ALA A 914 -23.35 46.30 -48.47
CA ALA A 914 -23.67 45.10 -47.73
C ALA A 914 -22.82 45.03 -46.44
N THR A 915 -23.39 44.47 -45.38
CA THR A 915 -22.79 44.44 -44.05
C THR A 915 -22.77 43.04 -43.46
N THR A 916 -21.75 42.76 -42.65
CA THR A 916 -21.65 41.54 -41.84
C THR A 916 -21.18 41.88 -40.43
N THR A 917 -21.76 41.22 -39.44
CA THR A 917 -21.34 41.28 -38.04
C THR A 917 -20.53 40.04 -37.68
N SER A 918 -19.41 40.21 -36.98
CA SER A 918 -18.58 39.11 -36.50
C SER A 918 -19.29 38.27 -35.45
N ALA A 919 -18.77 37.07 -35.17
CA ALA A 919 -19.11 36.37 -33.93
C ALA A 919 -18.77 37.26 -32.72
N PRO A 920 -19.56 37.19 -31.63
CA PRO A 920 -19.27 37.93 -30.40
C PRO A 920 -18.01 37.37 -29.72
N VAL A 921 -17.16 38.27 -29.24
CA VAL A 921 -16.00 37.99 -28.39
C VAL A 921 -16.32 38.45 -26.99
N SER A 922 -16.51 37.52 -26.07
CA SER A 922 -16.68 37.82 -24.65
C SER A 922 -15.32 38.10 -24.03
N ILE A 923 -15.21 39.16 -23.23
CA ILE A 923 -14.02 39.47 -22.44
C ILE A 923 -14.42 39.82 -21.01
N SER A 924 -13.50 39.61 -20.07
CA SER A 924 -13.68 40.04 -18.68
C SER A 924 -12.59 41.02 -18.31
N VAL A 925 -12.96 42.13 -17.69
CA VAL A 925 -12.01 43.02 -17.01
C VAL A 925 -12.22 42.81 -15.52
N ILE A 926 -11.18 42.33 -14.85
CA ILE A 926 -11.20 41.93 -13.44
C ILE A 926 -10.72 43.12 -12.60
N GLY A 927 -11.45 43.44 -11.53
CA GLY A 927 -11.01 44.43 -10.54
C GLY A 927 -9.90 43.87 -9.64
N ASN A 928 -9.24 44.71 -8.85
CA ASN A 928 -8.22 44.24 -7.90
C ASN A 928 -8.82 43.19 -6.93
N ALA A 929 -8.19 42.02 -6.83
CA ALA A 929 -8.63 40.96 -5.92
C ALA A 929 -7.73 40.99 -4.68
N PRO A 930 -8.28 40.86 -3.46
CA PRO A 930 -7.43 40.83 -2.27
C PRO A 930 -6.44 39.65 -2.32
N PRO A 931 -5.22 39.82 -1.78
CA PRO A 931 -4.23 38.74 -1.75
C PRO A 931 -4.68 37.59 -0.85
N THR A 932 -4.02 36.44 -0.95
CA THR A 932 -4.12 35.37 0.05
C THR A 932 -3.07 35.58 1.14
N ALA A 933 -3.36 35.16 2.37
CA ALA A 933 -2.43 35.26 3.50
C ALA A 933 -2.63 34.12 4.50
N SER A 934 -1.55 33.43 4.87
CA SER A 934 -1.54 32.38 5.88
C SER A 934 -0.22 32.36 6.66
N ILE A 935 -0.27 31.93 7.91
CA ILE A 935 0.92 31.62 8.71
C ILE A 935 1.30 30.16 8.43
N THR A 936 2.53 29.92 8.02
CA THR A 936 3.07 28.57 7.76
C THR A 936 3.86 28.03 8.95
N SER A 937 4.37 28.91 9.81
CA SER A 937 4.95 28.58 11.12
C SER A 937 4.82 29.81 12.04
N PRO A 938 4.54 29.65 13.34
CA PRO A 938 4.36 28.39 14.06
C PRO A 938 3.02 27.72 13.75
N ALA A 939 2.91 26.42 14.03
CA ALA A 939 1.65 25.68 13.91
C ALA A 939 0.61 26.20 14.93
N ASN A 940 -0.68 26.04 14.61
CA ASN A 940 -1.74 26.39 15.55
C ASN A 940 -1.63 25.56 16.84
N ASN A 941 -1.78 26.23 17.98
CA ASN A 941 -1.55 25.74 19.34
C ASN A 941 -0.09 25.34 19.64
N ALA A 942 0.89 25.84 18.88
CA ALA A 942 2.30 25.62 19.21
C ALA A 942 2.64 26.20 20.59
N SER A 943 3.47 25.47 21.34
CA SER A 943 3.90 25.87 22.67
C SER A 943 5.39 26.17 22.73
N PHE A 944 5.75 27.23 23.45
CA PHE A 944 7.12 27.69 23.66
C PHE A 944 7.38 27.89 25.17
N ILE A 945 8.63 28.12 25.56
CA ILE A 945 9.01 28.37 26.96
C ILE A 945 9.65 29.76 27.06
N ALA A 946 9.21 30.57 28.02
CA ALA A 946 9.72 31.92 28.21
C ALA A 946 11.15 31.94 28.81
N PRO A 947 12.03 32.86 28.38
CA PRO A 947 11.85 33.79 27.26
C PRO A 947 11.95 33.06 25.92
N ALA A 948 10.91 33.15 25.10
CA ALA A 948 10.89 32.48 23.81
C ALA A 948 11.37 33.41 22.70
N THR A 949 11.96 32.82 21.66
CA THR A 949 12.20 33.47 20.37
C THR A 949 11.41 32.69 19.33
N ILE A 950 10.43 33.35 18.69
CA ILE A 950 9.43 32.72 17.83
C ILE A 950 9.56 33.28 16.42
N THR A 951 9.93 32.42 15.47
CA THR A 951 9.95 32.78 14.05
C THR A 951 8.57 32.52 13.43
N ILE A 952 7.97 33.58 12.90
CA ILE A 952 6.68 33.57 12.22
C ILE A 952 6.97 33.60 10.72
N ASN A 953 6.74 32.48 10.04
CA ASN A 953 6.80 32.39 8.59
C ASN A 953 5.39 32.51 8.00
N ALA A 954 5.26 33.17 6.87
CA ALA A 954 3.98 33.40 6.22
C ALA A 954 4.05 33.10 4.73
N SER A 955 2.92 32.65 4.18
CA SER A 955 2.68 32.55 2.76
C SER A 955 1.64 33.58 2.37
N ALA A 956 1.96 34.40 1.38
CA ALA A 956 1.05 35.35 0.77
C ALA A 956 1.25 35.36 -0.74
N ALA A 957 0.15 35.35 -1.48
CA ALA A 957 0.16 35.36 -2.94
C ALA A 957 -1.03 36.15 -3.46
N ASP A 958 -0.84 36.90 -4.54
CA ASP A 958 -1.89 37.67 -5.18
C ASP A 958 -2.20 37.08 -6.55
N ALA A 959 -3.49 36.88 -6.86
CA ALA A 959 -3.91 36.22 -8.08
C ALA A 959 -3.87 37.14 -9.31
N ASN A 960 -3.91 38.46 -9.13
CA ASN A 960 -3.94 39.45 -10.21
C ASN A 960 -2.98 40.63 -10.02
N GLY A 961 -2.05 40.52 -9.08
CA GLY A 961 -1.04 41.51 -8.77
C GLY A 961 0.18 40.91 -8.06
N SER A 962 0.82 41.72 -7.22
CA SER A 962 1.98 41.32 -6.42
C SER A 962 1.80 41.78 -4.98
N ILE A 963 2.32 41.02 -4.01
CA ILE A 963 2.29 41.43 -2.61
C ILE A 963 3.25 42.60 -2.38
N ALA A 964 2.71 43.72 -1.88
CA ALA A 964 3.51 44.88 -1.48
C ALA A 964 4.12 44.70 -0.09
N THR A 965 3.34 44.20 0.89
CA THR A 965 3.80 44.01 2.27
C THR A 965 3.07 42.87 2.98
N VAL A 966 3.74 42.21 3.92
CA VAL A 966 3.15 41.28 4.90
C VAL A 966 3.46 41.81 6.30
N ALA A 967 2.42 42.17 7.05
CA ALA A 967 2.53 42.67 8.42
C ALA A 967 2.17 41.57 9.43
N PHE A 968 3.01 41.35 10.44
CA PHE A 968 2.88 40.31 11.46
C PHE A 968 2.33 40.89 12.76
N TYR A 969 1.29 40.28 13.32
CA TYR A 969 0.59 40.79 14.50
C TYR A 969 0.50 39.76 15.61
N GLN A 970 0.50 40.25 16.85
CA GLN A 970 -0.01 39.55 18.03
C GLN A 970 -1.28 40.26 18.52
N GLY A 971 -2.43 39.62 18.40
CA GLY A 971 -3.73 40.27 18.61
C GLY A 971 -3.87 41.49 17.69
N THR A 972 -3.97 42.68 18.28
CA THR A 972 -4.00 43.96 17.54
C THR A 972 -2.64 44.65 17.45
N THR A 973 -1.59 44.11 18.10
CA THR A 973 -0.26 44.71 18.18
C THR A 973 0.57 44.32 16.96
N LEU A 974 1.08 45.28 16.20
CA LEU A 974 2.02 45.03 15.11
C LEU A 974 3.39 44.63 15.68
N LEU A 975 3.90 43.48 15.27
CA LEU A 975 5.22 42.98 15.63
C LEU A 975 6.28 43.45 14.62
N GLY A 976 5.98 43.37 13.33
CA GLY A 976 6.89 43.77 12.25
C GLY A 976 6.27 43.62 10.86
N THR A 977 7.02 44.00 9.83
CA THR A 977 6.60 43.91 8.43
C THR A 977 7.72 43.35 7.57
N ASP A 978 7.36 42.56 6.56
CA ASP A 978 8.27 42.06 5.53
C ASP A 978 7.72 42.43 4.14
N THR A 979 8.61 42.71 3.20
CA THR A 979 8.28 43.14 1.83
C THR A 979 8.83 42.19 0.76
N SER A 980 9.60 41.18 1.15
CA SER A 980 10.23 40.22 0.24
C SER A 980 9.91 38.78 0.64
N SER A 981 9.45 37.97 -0.33
CA SER A 981 9.25 36.53 -0.11
C SER A 981 10.61 35.80 -0.08
N PRO A 982 10.82 34.78 0.79
CA PRO A 982 9.85 34.21 1.73
C PRO A 982 9.62 35.11 2.96
N TYR A 983 8.35 35.38 3.27
CA TYR A 983 7.97 36.31 4.34
C TYR A 983 8.21 35.73 5.72
N SER A 984 9.00 36.42 6.55
CA SER A 984 9.36 35.94 7.88
C SER A 984 9.58 37.06 8.89
N PHE A 985 9.21 36.83 10.15
CA PHE A 985 9.51 37.74 11.26
C PHE A 985 9.90 36.96 12.52
N THR A 986 11.01 37.35 13.16
CA THR A 986 11.46 36.74 14.42
C THR A 986 11.08 37.62 15.62
N TRP A 987 10.17 37.10 16.45
CA TRP A 987 9.70 37.74 17.68
C TRP A 987 10.48 37.23 18.90
N SER A 988 11.38 38.05 19.44
CA SER A 988 12.30 37.68 20.53
C SER A 988 11.79 38.08 21.92
N ASN A 989 12.31 37.41 22.96
CA ASN A 989 12.02 37.68 24.38
C ASN A 989 10.54 37.62 24.73
N VAL A 990 9.80 36.71 24.12
CA VAL A 990 8.37 36.56 24.35
C VAL A 990 8.15 36.01 25.77
N ALA A 991 7.38 36.75 26.55
CA ALA A 991 7.06 36.43 27.93
C ALA A 991 6.04 35.28 28.01
N VAL A 992 5.79 34.80 29.23
CA VAL A 992 4.75 33.80 29.50
C VAL A 992 3.38 34.37 29.14
N GLY A 993 2.59 33.62 28.36
CA GLY A 993 1.25 34.03 27.97
C GLY A 993 0.68 33.24 26.79
N ASN A 994 -0.61 33.42 26.56
CA ASN A 994 -1.28 32.95 25.34
C ASN A 994 -1.32 34.09 24.33
N TYR A 995 -0.90 33.82 23.11
CA TYR A 995 -0.86 34.80 22.03
C TYR A 995 -1.65 34.30 20.84
N SER A 996 -2.26 35.22 20.11
CA SER A 996 -2.95 34.96 18.84
C SER A 996 -2.20 35.71 17.75
N LEU A 997 -1.60 34.98 16.82
CA LEU A 997 -0.80 35.54 15.74
C LEU A 997 -1.64 35.64 14.47
N THR A 998 -1.55 36.77 13.79
CA THR A 998 -2.12 36.93 12.44
C THR A 998 -1.10 37.58 11.53
N VAL A 999 -1.23 37.34 10.23
CA VAL A 999 -0.51 38.10 9.21
C VAL A 999 -1.48 38.81 8.31
N ARG A 1000 -1.10 40.01 7.87
CA ARG A 1000 -1.90 40.85 6.98
C ARG A 1000 -1.10 41.14 5.72
N ALA A 1001 -1.47 40.50 4.62
CA ALA A 1001 -0.89 40.77 3.32
C ALA A 1001 -1.61 41.95 2.66
N THR A 1002 -0.85 42.86 2.08
CA THR A 1002 -1.35 43.99 1.28
C THR A 1002 -0.74 43.88 -0.11
N ASP A 1003 -1.56 43.94 -1.15
CA ASP A 1003 -1.10 43.90 -2.54
C ASP A 1003 -0.59 45.28 -3.04
N ASN A 1004 -0.12 45.31 -4.28
CA ASN A 1004 0.40 46.50 -4.95
C ASN A 1004 -0.67 47.54 -5.34
N GLN A 1005 -1.96 47.22 -5.18
CA GLN A 1005 -3.11 48.08 -5.45
C GLN A 1005 -3.89 48.45 -4.17
N GLY A 1006 -3.37 48.06 -3.01
CA GLY A 1006 -3.87 48.40 -1.68
C GLY A 1006 -4.98 47.51 -1.14
N ALA A 1007 -5.35 46.38 -1.78
CA ALA A 1007 -6.25 45.43 -1.14
C ALA A 1007 -5.51 44.56 -0.13
N VAL A 1008 -6.25 44.14 0.89
CA VAL A 1008 -5.69 43.60 2.13
C VAL A 1008 -6.43 42.34 2.53
N THR A 1009 -5.69 41.32 2.92
CA THR A 1009 -6.23 40.11 3.55
C THR A 1009 -5.49 39.81 4.83
N THR A 1010 -6.24 39.52 5.89
CA THR A 1010 -5.71 39.02 7.16
C THR A 1010 -5.94 37.52 7.25
N SER A 1011 -4.89 36.78 7.63
CA SER A 1011 -4.97 35.34 7.84
C SER A 1011 -5.92 34.96 8.96
N ALA A 1012 -6.33 33.70 9.01
CA ALA A 1012 -6.87 33.12 10.23
C ALA A 1012 -5.87 33.26 11.39
N PRO A 1013 -6.34 33.43 12.64
CA PRO A 1013 -5.46 33.50 13.81
C PRO A 1013 -4.82 32.15 14.13
N VAL A 1014 -3.52 32.18 14.42
CA VAL A 1014 -2.75 31.05 14.97
C VAL A 1014 -2.55 31.29 16.46
N ALA A 1015 -3.17 30.47 17.30
CA ALA A 1015 -2.96 30.51 18.74
C ALA A 1015 -1.61 29.88 19.09
N ILE A 1016 -0.86 30.48 20.01
CA ILE A 1016 0.35 29.92 20.60
C ILE A 1016 0.36 30.14 22.11
N THR A 1017 1.05 29.27 22.85
CA THR A 1017 1.19 29.37 24.30
C THR A 1017 2.66 29.39 24.68
N VAL A 1018 3.11 30.49 25.28
CA VAL A 1018 4.43 30.56 25.91
C VAL A 1018 4.27 30.25 27.39
N ASN A 1019 4.79 29.11 27.81
CA ASN A 1019 4.73 28.60 29.17
C ASN A 1019 5.87 29.16 30.04
N PRO A 1020 5.66 29.23 31.37
CA PRO A 1020 6.74 29.56 32.29
C PRO A 1020 7.84 28.49 32.26
N TYR A 1021 9.09 28.95 32.20
CA TYR A 1021 10.24 28.06 32.41
C TYR A 1021 10.21 27.52 33.84
N THR A 1022 10.07 26.19 33.96
CA THR A 1022 10.13 25.50 35.25
C THR A 1022 11.50 24.81 35.35
N PRO A 1023 12.37 25.21 36.29
CA PRO A 1023 13.70 24.62 36.39
C PRO A 1023 13.63 23.12 36.73
N VAL A 1024 14.20 22.27 35.87
CA VAL A 1024 14.38 20.84 36.15
C VAL A 1024 15.59 20.61 37.04
N ASN A 1025 15.49 19.64 37.96
CA ASN A 1025 16.54 19.25 38.88
C ASN A 1025 17.04 17.84 38.52
N LEU A 1026 18.09 17.77 37.72
CA LEU A 1026 18.66 16.51 37.29
C LEU A 1026 19.89 16.13 38.13
N GLN A 1027 19.97 14.85 38.50
CA GLN A 1027 21.07 14.23 39.21
C GLN A 1027 21.63 13.07 38.39
N VAL A 1028 22.95 12.90 38.35
CA VAL A 1028 23.61 11.76 37.67
C VAL A 1028 24.30 10.88 38.70
N THR A 1029 24.12 9.58 38.57
CA THR A 1029 24.78 8.59 39.42
C THR A 1029 25.46 7.55 38.52
N TYR A 1030 26.68 7.14 38.85
CA TYR A 1030 27.44 6.13 38.11
C TYR A 1030 27.84 4.96 39.02
N TRP A 1031 27.81 3.75 38.47
CA TRP A 1031 28.33 2.54 39.10
C TRP A 1031 29.08 1.66 38.10
N THR A 1032 30.12 0.97 38.59
CA THR A 1032 30.74 -0.16 37.89
C THR A 1032 30.01 -1.43 38.30
N ILE A 1033 29.42 -2.14 37.33
CA ILE A 1033 28.67 -3.38 37.59
C ILE A 1033 29.62 -4.56 37.79
N VAL A 1034 30.61 -4.70 36.91
CA VAL A 1034 31.58 -5.80 36.97
C VAL A 1034 32.87 -5.42 36.24
N GLU A 1035 34.00 -5.95 36.72
CA GLU A 1035 35.34 -5.82 36.12
C GLU A 1035 35.90 -7.22 35.84
N TRP A 1036 36.51 -7.42 34.67
CA TRP A 1036 37.10 -8.70 34.27
C TRP A 1036 38.49 -8.54 33.63
N GLY A 1037 39.39 -7.77 34.26
CA GLY A 1037 40.82 -7.69 33.91
C GLY A 1037 41.19 -7.03 32.58
N THR A 1038 40.47 -7.33 31.50
CA THR A 1038 40.60 -6.72 30.17
C THR A 1038 39.42 -5.78 29.85
N GLY A 1039 38.45 -5.63 30.74
CA GLY A 1039 37.31 -4.74 30.56
C GLY A 1039 36.45 -4.59 31.81
N PHE A 1040 35.47 -3.70 31.73
CA PHE A 1040 34.47 -3.46 32.78
C PHE A 1040 33.13 -3.05 32.17
N GLN A 1041 32.06 -3.23 32.94
CA GLN A 1041 30.72 -2.75 32.61
C GLN A 1041 30.36 -1.60 33.54
N GLY A 1042 29.94 -0.47 32.96
CA GLY A 1042 29.48 0.72 33.68
C GLY A 1042 28.02 1.03 33.38
N GLU A 1043 27.33 1.63 34.34
CA GLU A 1043 25.93 2.05 34.18
C GLU A 1043 25.71 3.41 34.86
N VAL A 1044 24.86 4.23 34.25
CA VAL A 1044 24.63 5.63 34.64
C VAL A 1044 23.13 5.87 34.79
N ARG A 1045 22.70 6.32 35.96
CA ARG A 1045 21.34 6.86 36.20
C ARG A 1045 21.33 8.34 35.93
N ILE A 1046 20.25 8.81 35.33
CA ILE A 1046 19.87 10.22 35.36
C ILE A 1046 18.51 10.31 36.03
N THR A 1047 18.45 10.98 37.18
CA THR A 1047 17.22 11.15 37.97
C THR A 1047 16.72 12.58 37.83
N ASN A 1048 15.45 12.72 37.47
CA ASN A 1048 14.74 13.98 37.47
C ASN A 1048 14.00 14.20 38.79
N ASN A 1049 14.62 14.90 39.72
CA ASN A 1049 14.08 15.27 41.03
C ASN A 1049 13.16 16.51 40.98
N SER A 1050 12.59 16.83 39.81
CA SER A 1050 11.65 17.94 39.67
C SER A 1050 10.24 17.46 39.34
N SER A 1051 9.26 18.31 39.63
CA SER A 1051 7.83 18.08 39.34
C SER A 1051 7.48 18.21 37.86
N THR A 1052 8.46 18.49 36.99
CA THR A 1052 8.30 18.66 35.54
C THR A 1052 9.22 17.71 34.79
N ALA A 1053 8.74 17.12 33.69
CA ALA A 1053 9.56 16.25 32.86
C ALA A 1053 10.77 17.01 32.24
N ALA A 1054 11.91 16.34 32.14
CA ALA A 1054 13.08 16.83 31.44
C ALA A 1054 13.20 16.09 30.11
N SER A 1055 13.56 16.77 29.03
CA SER A 1055 13.74 16.14 27.71
C SER A 1055 15.03 16.61 27.05
N ASN A 1056 15.54 15.77 26.15
CA ASN A 1056 16.75 16.02 25.36
C ASN A 1056 17.99 16.24 26.24
N TRP A 1057 18.14 15.42 27.28
CA TRP A 1057 19.29 15.52 28.17
C TRP A 1057 20.58 15.08 27.48
N THR A 1058 21.69 15.68 27.92
CA THR A 1058 23.05 15.30 27.53
C THR A 1058 23.87 15.03 28.78
N VAL A 1059 24.64 13.95 28.79
CA VAL A 1059 25.60 13.63 29.85
C VAL A 1059 27.02 13.73 29.31
N GLU A 1060 27.90 14.40 30.05
CA GLU A 1060 29.32 14.53 29.73
C GLU A 1060 30.16 13.93 30.84
N PHE A 1061 31.22 13.18 30.50
CA PHE A 1061 32.12 12.58 31.48
C PHE A 1061 33.49 12.24 30.88
N ASN A 1062 34.47 11.98 31.74
CA ASN A 1062 35.80 11.53 31.34
C ASN A 1062 35.98 10.02 31.58
N CYS A 1063 36.45 9.29 30.58
CA CYS A 1063 36.85 7.89 30.68
C CYS A 1063 38.19 7.67 29.98
N ALA A 1064 39.15 7.03 30.66
CA ALA A 1064 40.47 6.73 30.12
C ALA A 1064 40.49 5.47 29.20
N HIS A 1065 39.37 4.77 29.11
CA HIS A 1065 39.20 3.51 28.39
C HIS A 1065 38.24 3.69 27.22
N ASN A 1066 38.38 2.87 26.18
CA ASN A 1066 37.49 2.93 25.01
C ASN A 1066 36.15 2.25 25.31
N LEU A 1067 35.04 2.96 25.05
CA LEU A 1067 33.69 2.45 25.29
C LEU A 1067 33.12 1.73 24.05
N THR A 1068 32.79 0.45 24.18
CA THR A 1068 32.01 -0.32 23.18
C THR A 1068 31.57 -1.69 23.71
N PRO A 1069 30.26 -2.06 23.62
CA PRO A 1069 29.11 -1.24 23.18
C PRO A 1069 28.57 -0.28 24.25
N ILE A 1070 27.79 0.73 23.83
CA ILE A 1070 26.91 1.59 24.66
C ILE A 1070 25.45 1.30 24.28
N TRP A 1071 24.53 1.25 25.25
CA TRP A 1071 23.10 1.04 25.02
C TRP A 1071 22.26 2.08 25.77
N ASP A 1072 21.04 2.31 25.30
CA ASP A 1072 20.08 3.30 25.82
C ASP A 1072 20.57 4.77 25.81
N ALA A 1073 21.72 5.01 25.19
CA ALA A 1073 22.29 6.30 24.84
C ALA A 1073 23.18 6.15 23.60
N VAL A 1074 23.50 7.28 22.96
CA VAL A 1074 24.43 7.36 21.82
C VAL A 1074 25.58 8.31 22.14
N ILE A 1075 26.79 7.96 21.72
CA ILE A 1075 27.96 8.86 21.81
C ILE A 1075 27.80 9.91 20.72
N THR A 1076 27.65 11.17 21.11
CA THR A 1076 27.51 12.30 20.18
C THR A 1076 28.84 13.02 19.95
N SER A 1077 29.78 12.91 20.88
CA SER A 1077 31.16 13.39 20.72
C SER A 1077 32.14 12.62 21.61
N HIS A 1078 33.36 12.41 21.11
CA HIS A 1078 34.45 11.81 21.87
C HIS A 1078 35.79 12.47 21.45
N VAL A 1079 36.45 13.15 22.40
CA VAL A 1079 37.74 13.82 22.17
C VAL A 1079 38.70 13.50 23.31
N GLY A 1080 39.79 12.79 23.01
CA GLY A 1080 40.75 12.37 24.03
C GLY A 1080 40.12 11.38 25.01
N ASN A 1081 39.99 11.76 26.28
CA ASN A 1081 39.32 10.96 27.31
C ASN A 1081 37.90 11.47 27.62
N HIS A 1082 37.38 12.45 26.88
CA HIS A 1082 36.12 13.13 27.19
C HIS A 1082 35.00 12.65 26.26
N TYR A 1083 33.90 12.17 26.86
CA TYR A 1083 32.71 11.64 26.18
C TYR A 1083 31.51 12.54 26.41
N VAL A 1084 30.74 12.76 25.35
CA VAL A 1084 29.41 13.37 25.38
C VAL A 1084 28.42 12.35 24.85
N VAL A 1085 27.39 12.06 25.65
CA VAL A 1085 26.37 11.07 25.32
C VAL A 1085 24.97 11.66 25.46
N GLN A 1086 24.05 11.20 24.62
CA GLN A 1086 22.66 11.66 24.59
C GLN A 1086 21.71 10.45 24.61
N GLY A 1087 20.53 10.61 25.21
CA GLY A 1087 19.50 9.58 25.21
C GLY A 1087 19.01 9.24 23.79
N THR A 1088 18.59 8.00 23.59
CA THR A 1088 17.92 7.55 22.35
C THR A 1088 16.48 8.09 22.31
N SER A 1089 15.74 7.88 21.22
CA SER A 1089 14.32 8.24 21.14
C SER A 1089 13.49 7.63 22.29
N ALA A 1090 13.90 6.48 22.83
CA ALA A 1090 13.25 5.81 23.95
C ALA A 1090 13.60 6.41 25.33
N THR A 1091 14.78 7.02 25.50
CA THR A 1091 15.27 7.51 26.80
C THR A 1091 15.45 9.03 26.87
N GLN A 1092 15.26 9.76 25.78
CA GLN A 1092 15.48 11.21 25.70
C GLN A 1092 14.58 12.03 26.64
N THR A 1093 13.45 11.49 27.09
CA THR A 1093 12.53 12.14 28.02
C THR A 1093 12.51 11.42 29.37
N ILE A 1094 12.81 12.16 30.43
CA ILE A 1094 12.73 11.73 31.82
C ILE A 1094 11.50 12.37 32.44
N ALA A 1095 10.48 11.57 32.74
CA ALA A 1095 9.28 12.05 33.42
C ALA A 1095 9.63 12.73 34.77
N ALA A 1096 8.70 13.54 35.29
CA ALA A 1096 8.85 14.15 36.61
C ALA A 1096 9.07 13.08 37.69
N ASN A 1097 9.97 13.32 38.65
CA ASN A 1097 10.30 12.40 39.74
C ASN A 1097 10.67 10.98 39.28
N SER A 1098 11.22 10.84 38.09
CA SER A 1098 11.57 9.56 37.48
C SER A 1098 13.05 9.51 37.10
N SER A 1099 13.53 8.32 36.73
CA SER A 1099 14.91 8.13 36.28
C SER A 1099 14.95 7.40 34.95
N VAL A 1100 16.00 7.67 34.18
CA VAL A 1100 16.42 6.83 33.05
C VAL A 1100 17.82 6.29 33.32
N VAL A 1101 18.17 5.19 32.67
CA VAL A 1101 19.46 4.51 32.83
C VAL A 1101 20.03 4.22 31.45
N PHE A 1102 21.35 4.38 31.32
CA PHE A 1102 22.09 3.88 30.16
C PHE A 1102 23.35 3.15 30.63
N GLY A 1103 23.89 2.25 29.82
CA GLY A 1103 25.07 1.47 30.17
C GLY A 1103 26.07 1.33 29.04
N PHE A 1104 27.28 0.89 29.39
CA PHE A 1104 28.40 0.73 28.47
C PHE A 1104 29.41 -0.32 28.92
N ILE A 1105 30.18 -0.86 27.98
CA ILE A 1105 31.38 -1.67 28.23
C ILE A 1105 32.63 -0.82 27.95
N GLY A 1106 33.56 -0.79 28.89
CA GLY A 1106 34.88 -0.16 28.73
C GLY A 1106 35.99 -1.21 28.56
N ASN A 1107 36.85 -1.02 27.56
CA ASN A 1107 37.95 -1.94 27.25
C ASN A 1107 39.27 -1.46 27.85
N ILE A 1108 39.90 -2.29 28.69
CA ILE A 1108 41.18 -1.98 29.34
C ILE A 1108 42.30 -2.55 28.47
N THR A 1109 43.19 -1.66 27.98
CA THR A 1109 44.32 -2.08 27.14
C THR A 1109 45.36 -2.83 27.97
N SER A 1110 45.94 -3.89 27.41
CA SER A 1110 46.97 -4.71 28.08
C SER A 1110 48.11 -3.85 28.63
N GLY A 1111 48.31 -3.91 29.95
CA GLY A 1111 49.33 -3.13 30.67
C GLY A 1111 48.82 -1.84 31.34
N GLN A 1112 47.54 -1.48 31.17
CA GLN A 1112 46.90 -0.39 31.91
C GLN A 1112 46.10 -0.90 33.12
N SER A 1113 46.05 -0.11 34.19
CA SER A 1113 45.19 -0.37 35.34
C SER A 1113 43.78 0.17 35.10
N PHE A 1114 42.77 -0.44 35.72
CA PHE A 1114 41.41 0.08 35.71
C PHE A 1114 41.36 1.52 36.28
N VAL A 1115 40.63 2.39 35.59
CA VAL A 1115 40.37 3.77 36.01
C VAL A 1115 38.89 4.04 35.77
N ALA A 1116 38.14 4.28 36.84
CA ALA A 1116 36.71 4.53 36.76
C ALA A 1116 36.40 5.84 36.00
N PRO A 1117 35.33 5.86 35.17
CA PRO A 1117 34.77 7.09 34.64
C PRO A 1117 34.50 8.14 35.72
N SER A 1118 34.74 9.41 35.42
CA SER A 1118 34.61 10.51 36.39
C SER A 1118 34.18 11.82 35.72
N GLY A 1119 33.76 12.79 36.53
CA GLY A 1119 33.41 14.13 36.03
C GLY A 1119 32.06 14.20 35.31
N PHE A 1120 31.09 13.38 35.71
CA PHE A 1120 29.75 13.37 35.13
C PHE A 1120 29.03 14.70 35.33
N THR A 1121 28.51 15.27 34.23
CA THR A 1121 27.61 16.42 34.23
C THR A 1121 26.38 16.12 33.39
N VAL A 1122 25.22 16.67 33.75
CA VAL A 1122 24.00 16.58 32.92
C VAL A 1122 23.46 17.96 32.58
N SER A 1123 22.97 18.09 31.35
CA SER A 1123 22.34 19.31 30.83
C SER A 1123 21.09 18.99 29.98
N THR A 1124 20.27 20.01 29.72
CA THR A 1124 19.11 19.97 28.79
C THR A 1124 19.16 21.21 27.87
N PRO A 1125 18.40 21.27 26.76
CA PRO A 1125 18.35 22.44 25.90
C PRO A 1125 17.78 23.62 26.70
N GLY A 1126 18.59 24.67 26.89
CA GLY A 1126 18.31 25.76 27.84
C GLY A 1126 19.47 26.12 28.77
N GLY A 1127 20.58 25.36 28.73
CA GLY A 1127 21.89 25.84 29.17
C GLY A 1127 22.17 25.82 30.67
N ARG A 1128 21.71 24.79 31.41
CA ARG A 1128 22.09 24.63 32.83
C ARG A 1128 22.82 23.32 33.08
N LEU A 1129 24.10 23.43 33.45
CA LEU A 1129 24.95 22.35 33.96
C LEU A 1129 24.56 22.06 35.42
N ARG A 1130 24.34 20.78 35.76
CA ARG A 1130 24.25 20.34 37.15
C ARG A 1130 25.26 19.23 37.42
N THR A 1131 26.04 19.41 38.48
CA THR A 1131 27.09 18.50 38.95
C THR A 1131 26.79 18.05 40.37
N GLU A 1132 26.34 16.82 40.53
CA GLU A 1132 26.50 16.08 41.78
C GLU A 1132 26.75 14.61 41.42
N SER A 1133 28.04 14.21 41.41
CA SER A 1133 28.43 12.81 41.31
C SER A 1133 28.46 12.21 42.71
N THR A 1134 27.56 11.29 43.01
CA THR A 1134 27.79 10.29 44.05
C THR A 1134 28.16 8.98 43.36
N ARG A 1135 29.27 8.38 43.80
CA ARG A 1135 29.57 6.98 43.48
C ARG A 1135 28.46 6.16 44.11
N GLY A 1136 27.53 5.66 43.29
CA GLY A 1136 26.44 4.83 43.79
C GLY A 1136 27.02 3.48 44.19
N GLU A 1137 27.22 3.25 45.49
CA GLU A 1137 27.42 1.89 45.97
C GLU A 1137 26.05 1.20 45.96
N SER A 1138 25.91 0.12 45.20
CA SER A 1138 24.67 -0.66 45.19
C SER A 1138 24.48 -1.33 46.56
N LEU A 1139 23.22 -1.56 46.97
CA LEU A 1139 22.92 -2.34 48.17
C LEU A 1139 23.31 -3.81 47.92
N GLU A 1140 24.59 -4.11 48.10
CA GLU A 1140 25.12 -5.47 48.02
C GLU A 1140 24.83 -6.20 49.33
N LEU A 1141 24.46 -7.47 49.23
CA LEU A 1141 24.28 -8.36 50.38
C LEU A 1141 24.98 -9.69 50.07
N SER A 1142 26.00 -10.03 50.82
CA SER A 1142 26.79 -11.26 50.65
C SER A 1142 27.02 -11.93 52.00
N ALA A 1143 27.38 -13.20 51.99
CA ALA A 1143 27.70 -13.93 53.21
C ALA A 1143 28.86 -14.90 52.96
N TYR A 1144 29.87 -14.91 53.83
CA TYR A 1144 31.06 -15.73 53.70
C TYR A 1144 31.60 -16.18 55.08
N PRO A 1145 32.07 -17.44 55.22
CA PRO A 1145 31.98 -18.53 54.24
C PRO A 1145 30.54 -19.02 54.05
N ASN A 1146 30.20 -19.53 52.86
CA ASN A 1146 28.92 -20.19 52.58
C ASN A 1146 29.18 -21.32 51.56
N PRO A 1147 29.14 -22.61 51.97
CA PRO A 1147 28.66 -23.12 53.26
C PRO A 1147 29.52 -22.74 54.47
N PHE A 1148 28.97 -22.82 55.69
CA PHE A 1148 29.67 -22.53 56.96
C PHE A 1148 29.43 -23.59 58.03
N THR A 1149 30.33 -23.71 59.00
CA THR A 1149 30.24 -24.74 60.06
C THR A 1149 29.78 -24.15 61.41
N GLU A 1150 30.46 -23.14 61.92
CA GLU A 1150 30.16 -22.52 63.22
C GLU A 1150 29.66 -21.07 63.10
N SER A 1151 30.30 -20.29 62.22
CA SER A 1151 30.00 -18.87 62.04
C SER A 1151 30.07 -18.41 60.59
N ILE A 1152 29.28 -17.38 60.27
CA ILE A 1152 29.24 -16.74 58.95
C ILE A 1152 29.18 -15.22 59.09
N ASN A 1153 29.95 -14.51 58.26
CA ASN A 1153 29.88 -13.06 58.17
C ASN A 1153 28.94 -12.66 57.04
N ILE A 1154 27.92 -11.87 57.36
CA ILE A 1154 26.98 -11.27 56.43
C ILE A 1154 27.39 -9.82 56.21
N GLU A 1155 27.72 -9.47 54.99
CA GLU A 1155 28.20 -8.17 54.60
C GLU A 1155 27.16 -7.45 53.74
N PHE A 1156 26.95 -6.16 54.01
CA PHE A 1156 26.12 -5.30 53.17
C PHE A 1156 26.58 -3.85 53.17
N ILE A 1157 26.24 -3.11 52.11
CA ILE A 1157 26.68 -1.71 51.92
C ILE A 1157 25.49 -0.74 51.97
N LEU A 1158 25.60 0.22 52.89
CA LEU A 1158 24.78 1.40 53.13
C LEU A 1158 24.96 2.53 52.10
N PRO A 1159 24.13 2.79 51.06
CA PRO A 1159 24.33 3.99 50.22
C PRO A 1159 23.97 5.30 50.94
N GLU A 1160 23.21 5.21 52.04
CA GLU A 1160 22.92 6.33 52.93
C GLU A 1160 22.54 5.81 54.33
N ALA A 1161 22.55 6.69 55.32
CA ALA A 1161 22.23 6.33 56.70
C ALA A 1161 20.77 5.91 56.88
N SER A 1162 20.53 4.60 56.99
CA SER A 1162 19.20 3.99 56.89
C SER A 1162 18.81 3.20 58.12
N ILE A 1163 17.49 3.00 58.34
CA ILE A 1163 17.01 2.03 59.32
C ILE A 1163 17.17 0.64 58.72
N VAL A 1164 17.97 -0.19 59.37
CA VAL A 1164 18.35 -1.51 58.88
C VAL A 1164 17.86 -2.58 59.83
N LYS A 1165 17.24 -3.61 59.27
CA LYS A 1165 16.87 -4.82 59.98
C LYS A 1165 17.41 -6.05 59.24
N LEU A 1166 18.36 -6.76 59.85
CA LEU A 1166 18.94 -8.01 59.32
C LEU A 1166 18.48 -9.19 60.18
N GLU A 1167 17.82 -10.17 59.58
CA GLU A 1167 17.23 -11.32 60.27
C GLU A 1167 17.65 -12.65 59.65
N ILE A 1168 17.79 -13.67 60.47
CA ILE A 1168 17.96 -15.07 60.06
C ILE A 1168 16.62 -15.78 60.20
N LEU A 1169 16.25 -16.55 59.18
CA LEU A 1169 15.02 -17.30 59.08
C LEU A 1169 15.34 -18.79 58.82
N ASN A 1170 14.48 -19.69 59.27
CA ASN A 1170 14.55 -21.09 58.86
C ASN A 1170 14.05 -21.27 57.41
N ALA A 1171 14.19 -22.47 56.85
CA ALA A 1171 13.76 -22.80 55.49
C ALA A 1171 12.25 -22.58 55.22
N GLN A 1172 11.42 -22.50 56.28
CA GLN A 1172 9.98 -22.21 56.20
C GLN A 1172 9.67 -20.71 56.35
N GLY A 1173 10.68 -19.84 56.38
CA GLY A 1173 10.53 -18.38 56.50
C GLY A 1173 10.21 -17.90 57.91
N SER A 1174 10.22 -18.78 58.92
CA SER A 1174 10.04 -18.38 60.33
C SER A 1174 11.33 -17.79 60.88
N LYS A 1175 11.22 -16.66 61.59
CA LYS A 1175 12.36 -15.97 62.15
C LYS A 1175 13.03 -16.75 63.28
N LEU A 1176 14.35 -16.94 63.17
CA LEU A 1176 15.21 -17.54 64.19
C LEU A 1176 15.93 -16.47 65.02
N GLN A 1177 16.50 -15.46 64.37
CA GLN A 1177 17.28 -14.43 65.05
C GLN A 1177 17.23 -13.09 64.31
N THR A 1178 17.29 -11.98 65.06
CA THR A 1178 17.54 -10.64 64.50
C THR A 1178 18.98 -10.26 64.83
N LEU A 1179 19.81 -10.01 63.81
CA LEU A 1179 21.22 -9.66 63.96
C LEU A 1179 21.42 -8.14 64.06
N ILE A 1180 20.64 -7.37 63.30
CA ILE A 1180 20.66 -5.90 63.29
C ILE A 1180 19.22 -5.41 63.29
N ASN A 1181 18.92 -4.37 64.08
CA ASN A 1181 17.64 -3.67 64.04
C ASN A 1181 17.81 -2.23 64.57
N GLN A 1182 18.54 -1.41 63.82
CA GLN A 1182 18.87 -0.04 64.22
C GLN A 1182 19.16 0.83 63.00
N LYS A 1183 19.27 2.15 63.21
CA LYS A 1183 19.77 3.06 62.18
C LYS A 1183 21.28 2.90 62.07
N LEU A 1184 21.78 2.64 60.86
CA LEU A 1184 23.20 2.54 60.54
C LEU A 1184 23.64 3.71 59.67
N THR A 1185 24.92 4.08 59.72
CA THR A 1185 25.52 5.11 58.87
C THR A 1185 25.75 4.59 57.45
N GLU A 1186 25.96 5.48 56.49
CA GLU A 1186 26.44 5.13 55.14
C GLU A 1186 27.77 4.32 55.21
N GLY A 1187 27.98 3.43 54.25
CA GLY A 1187 29.18 2.60 54.10
C GLY A 1187 28.95 1.10 54.34
N LYS A 1188 30.04 0.33 54.29
CA LYS A 1188 30.05 -1.13 54.44
C LYS A 1188 29.86 -1.58 55.90
N HIS A 1189 28.96 -2.54 56.11
CA HIS A 1189 28.64 -3.15 57.40
C HIS A 1189 28.78 -4.66 57.34
N ILE A 1190 29.21 -5.26 58.45
CA ILE A 1190 29.36 -6.71 58.59
C ILE A 1190 28.67 -7.15 59.88
N ALA A 1191 27.85 -8.19 59.80
CA ALA A 1191 27.21 -8.85 60.93
C ALA A 1191 27.60 -10.34 60.95
N THR A 1192 28.04 -10.83 62.10
CA THR A 1192 28.38 -12.25 62.25
C THR A 1192 27.22 -13.03 62.86
N TRP A 1193 26.83 -14.13 62.24
CA TRP A 1193 25.92 -15.11 62.83
C TRP A 1193 26.71 -16.32 63.32
N ASN A 1194 26.67 -16.57 64.63
CA ASN A 1194 27.20 -17.79 65.24
C ASN A 1194 26.02 -18.72 65.52
N SER A 1195 25.92 -19.83 64.77
CA SER A 1195 24.76 -20.71 64.85
C SER A 1195 25.07 -21.96 65.67
N THR A 1196 24.17 -22.32 66.60
CA THR A 1196 24.13 -23.65 67.24
C THR A 1196 23.04 -24.55 66.65
N ASP A 1197 22.33 -24.06 65.62
CA ASP A 1197 21.21 -24.74 64.98
C ASP A 1197 21.65 -25.93 64.12
N ALA A 1198 20.70 -26.78 63.73
CA ALA A 1198 20.98 -28.00 62.97
C ALA A 1198 21.61 -27.73 61.59
N GLN A 1199 22.29 -28.73 61.04
CA GLN A 1199 22.79 -28.71 59.66
C GLN A 1199 21.61 -28.51 58.70
N GLY A 1200 21.79 -27.68 57.68
CA GLY A 1200 20.72 -27.40 56.71
C GLY A 1200 20.73 -26.00 56.10
N MET A 1201 19.62 -25.68 55.44
CA MET A 1201 19.43 -24.43 54.71
C MET A 1201 18.73 -23.38 55.58
N TYR A 1202 19.27 -22.17 55.59
CA TYR A 1202 18.69 -20.99 56.25
C TYR A 1202 18.59 -19.83 55.25
N LEU A 1203 17.73 -18.86 55.59
CA LEU A 1203 17.64 -17.61 54.85
C LEU A 1203 18.13 -16.46 55.74
N TYR A 1204 18.69 -15.43 55.13
CA TYR A 1204 19.00 -14.18 55.79
C TYR A 1204 18.38 -13.04 55.00
N GLN A 1205 17.69 -12.15 55.71
CA GLN A 1205 16.83 -11.12 55.15
C GLN A 1205 17.27 -9.75 55.66
N LEU A 1206 17.65 -8.87 54.74
CA LEU A 1206 18.00 -7.48 54.99
C LEU A 1206 16.83 -6.58 54.58
N ASN A 1207 16.28 -5.81 55.52
CA ASN A 1207 15.30 -4.77 55.26
C ASN A 1207 15.96 -3.39 55.47
N VAL A 1208 15.95 -2.56 54.44
CA VAL A 1208 16.45 -1.19 54.46
C VAL A 1208 15.33 -0.25 54.03
N ASN A 1209 14.84 0.58 54.95
CA ASN A 1209 13.75 1.54 54.71
C ASN A 1209 12.51 0.96 53.99
N GLY A 1210 12.17 -0.31 54.25
CA GLY A 1210 11.02 -1.00 53.65
C GLY A 1210 11.35 -1.90 52.46
N THR A 1211 12.56 -1.78 51.88
CA THR A 1211 13.05 -2.65 50.81
C THR A 1211 13.66 -3.91 51.41
N ILE A 1212 13.18 -5.09 50.99
CA ILE A 1212 13.57 -6.38 51.56
C ILE A 1212 14.38 -7.19 50.55
N ILE A 1213 15.61 -7.59 50.91
CA ILE A 1213 16.45 -8.53 50.18
C ILE A 1213 16.59 -9.80 51.02
N THR A 1214 16.27 -10.97 50.44
CA THR A 1214 16.40 -12.27 51.11
C THR A 1214 17.37 -13.16 50.33
N LYS A 1215 18.34 -13.78 51.00
CA LYS A 1215 19.32 -14.69 50.40
C LYS A 1215 19.48 -15.97 51.23
N LYS A 1216 20.08 -16.99 50.63
CA LYS A 1216 20.27 -18.33 51.21
C LYS A 1216 21.68 -18.54 51.74
N ILE A 1217 21.79 -19.20 52.89
CA ILE A 1217 23.04 -19.73 53.46
C ILE A 1217 22.86 -21.21 53.84
N VAL A 1218 23.95 -21.97 53.81
CA VAL A 1218 23.95 -23.41 54.11
C VAL A 1218 24.91 -23.66 55.27
N LYS A 1219 24.42 -24.35 56.30
CA LYS A 1219 25.22 -24.82 57.43
C LYS A 1219 25.56 -26.30 57.24
N GLU A 1220 26.86 -26.61 57.28
CA GLU A 1220 27.39 -27.97 57.12
C GLU A 1220 27.34 -28.81 58.38
#